data_AF-A0A168JGG2-F1
#
_entry.id   AF-A0A168JGG2-F1
#
_cell.length_a   1.000
_cell.length_b   1.000
_cell.length_c   1.000
_cell.angle_alpha   90.00
_cell.angle_beta   90.00
_cell.angle_gamma   90.00
#
_symmetry.space_group_name_H-M   'P 1'
#
loop_
_entity.id
_entity.type
_entity.pdbx_description
1 polymer ?
#
loop_
_entity_poly.entity_id
_entity_poly.type
_entity_poly.pdbx_seq_one_letter_code
_entity_poly.pdbx_strand_id
1 'polypeptide(L)'
;MDGKTPQRAVDMFWKSFHTKAPGKATAVIPDKKRTKSKKAAKAAPPPSTQRAEASYEVAAATCRAKVAKIVQDCRRVNRKYRDPHFNIEFDLKLNQRECLESLSNAVPDPETGAHPATPGADLLPRSAKRVPEIFTKPRFYINGPTANDVKQGNDGDCWLMAALCALSFKEGLIEKLCVAHDQDVGVYGFVFYRDGEWISEIVDDFLYLTKADYDAQQNDRIMFDELDYRNPQEAYTRIFQSNSNSLYFAQCEHPQETWLPLLEKCYAKAHGDYAAIEGGLGGEGVEDLTGGVASEFFATDILDKEHFWKQLLQANKEFLFGCSTGVFGGGFGSRKGIIENHAYSIQRVVEIEGQRLILLRNPWGKGEWKGAWADGSKEWSPEWMKKLGHKFGEDGEFWICYEDLLRHYQCFERVRLFGPEWNVSQIWTTLHVPWVQEYNETYFSFSTTQSGPVVIVASQLDERYFRGLEGQYMFQLSFRVHKAGVAGYIVRSETAHRMRRSANVELDLEAGAYEVYVKIKAWRNDYVLPVQATIRKWAKSKRDKVSRIGKAYDLAHSRGQIIESKEEKKVREAYENRRMQKKRAVAKRDLQKRFKDAYYQKKKEHERSQTRAAKKKEKTKAKAAEKAKAKEERKAAKAVAKEAAAKELAKQKATADGVSAKDETSKTNGVEAAEMKKEVASADLDGKSESKEVAKDVAKGDSAADSKKESQIEDKEELKGPTKEAIEQELKEEPKEESKEESKEESKEETGKEEAKEESEDSEEPESDSDNESLASFTDYSDGELDIQIDALERDDPNMFDSSAEEEDSDEENGLFAKDPWNAVAVVGLRVYHKTTAPGDTVTLGVVRPNPYVETSESDEEGTGGGGVEGKGKGSVLDVDDSAMDATLEGELKEKKEVIMGLRKTPA
;
A
#
# COMPACT_ATOMS: atom_id res chain seq x y z
N MET A 1 -13.62 2.67 -39.19
CA MET A 1 -13.12 4.04 -39.44
C MET A 1 -14.10 4.95 -38.77
N ASP A 2 -13.78 5.34 -37.55
CA ASP A 2 -14.80 5.76 -36.61
C ASP A 2 -15.04 7.25 -36.74
N GLY A 3 -16.31 7.66 -36.77
CA GLY A 3 -16.72 9.07 -36.74
C GLY A 3 -16.51 9.74 -35.36
N LYS A 4 -15.49 9.33 -34.61
CA LYS A 4 -15.10 9.90 -33.32
C LYS A 4 -14.33 11.20 -33.60
N THR A 5 -14.78 12.35 -33.07
CA THR A 5 -14.03 13.61 -33.20
C THR A 5 -12.69 13.50 -32.46
N PRO A 6 -11.63 14.22 -32.87
CA PRO A 6 -10.32 14.15 -32.20
C PRO A 6 -10.42 14.44 -30.70
N GLN A 7 -11.20 15.44 -30.30
CA GLN A 7 -11.45 15.74 -28.89
C GLN A 7 -12.11 14.56 -28.16
N ARG A 8 -13.19 13.99 -28.70
CA ARG A 8 -13.88 12.86 -28.06
C ARG A 8 -12.98 11.62 -27.92
N ALA A 9 -12.04 11.41 -28.85
CA ALA A 9 -11.02 10.36 -28.71
C ALA A 9 -10.05 10.64 -27.55
N VAL A 10 -9.61 11.88 -27.39
CA VAL A 10 -8.78 12.33 -26.25
C VAL A 10 -9.55 12.25 -24.93
N ASP A 11 -10.82 12.64 -24.90
CA ASP A 11 -11.66 12.56 -23.69
C ASP A 11 -11.86 11.11 -23.22
N MET A 12 -12.04 10.17 -24.17
CA MET A 12 -12.14 8.73 -23.87
C MET A 12 -10.80 8.12 -23.45
N PHE A 13 -9.68 8.61 -23.99
CA PHE A 13 -8.35 8.27 -23.48
C PHE A 13 -8.20 8.70 -22.01
N TRP A 14 -8.49 9.95 -21.66
CA TRP A 14 -8.38 10.40 -20.26
C TRP A 14 -9.32 9.64 -19.31
N LYS A 15 -10.54 9.34 -19.73
CA LYS A 15 -11.51 8.55 -18.95
C LYS A 15 -11.09 7.10 -18.69
N SER A 16 -10.29 6.49 -19.58
CA SER A 16 -9.78 5.12 -19.41
C SER A 16 -8.38 5.08 -18.79
N PHE A 17 -7.59 6.14 -18.95
CA PHE A 17 -6.25 6.27 -18.40
C PHE A 17 -6.25 6.68 -16.92
N HIS A 18 -7.24 7.44 -16.44
CA HIS A 18 -7.41 7.71 -15.01
C HIS A 18 -8.18 6.59 -14.31
N THR A 19 -7.60 6.01 -13.26
CA THR A 19 -8.33 5.08 -12.40
C THR A 19 -9.40 5.79 -11.58
N LYS A 20 -10.58 5.16 -11.44
CA LYS A 20 -11.65 5.60 -10.51
C LYS A 20 -11.26 5.41 -9.02
N ALA A 21 -10.26 4.57 -8.74
CA ALA A 21 -9.80 4.26 -7.38
C ALA A 21 -8.26 4.11 -7.35
N PRO A 22 -7.51 5.21 -7.14
CA PRO A 22 -6.04 5.16 -7.08
C PRO A 22 -5.55 4.57 -5.76
N GLY A 23 -4.72 3.53 -5.83
CA GLY A 23 -4.24 2.82 -4.65
C GLY A 23 -2.85 2.19 -4.83
N LYS A 24 -1.88 2.67 -4.05
CA LYS A 24 -0.64 1.93 -3.79
C LYS A 24 -0.95 0.80 -2.80
N ALA A 25 -0.29 -0.35 -2.94
CA ALA A 25 -0.39 -1.41 -1.95
C ALA A 25 0.13 -0.92 -0.59
N THR A 26 -0.73 -0.76 0.41
CA THR A 26 -0.33 -0.41 1.80
C THR A 26 0.03 -1.65 2.64
N ALA A 27 0.22 -2.79 1.96
CA ALA A 27 0.36 -4.10 2.56
C ALA A 27 1.08 -5.09 1.63
N VAL A 28 2.10 -5.75 2.17
CA VAL A 28 2.83 -6.86 1.54
C VAL A 28 2.66 -8.15 2.33
N ILE A 29 2.54 -8.07 3.66
CA ILE A 29 2.47 -9.26 4.53
C ILE A 29 1.02 -9.71 4.74
N PRO A 30 0.69 -11.02 4.59
CA PRO A 30 -0.66 -11.53 4.78
C PRO A 30 -1.29 -11.21 6.13
N ASP A 31 -2.53 -10.71 6.09
CA ASP A 31 -3.16 -9.97 7.19
C ASP A 31 -3.32 -10.78 8.49
N LYS A 32 -3.53 -12.10 8.40
CA LYS A 32 -3.56 -13.04 9.55
C LYS A 32 -2.26 -13.05 10.38
N LYS A 33 -1.12 -12.59 9.83
CA LYS A 33 0.17 -12.47 10.54
C LYS A 33 0.50 -11.03 10.97
N ARG A 34 -0.29 -10.03 10.57
CA ARG A 34 -0.07 -8.61 10.89
C ARG A 34 -0.54 -8.20 12.29
N THR A 35 -0.97 -9.11 13.16
CA THR A 35 -1.53 -8.76 14.48
C THR A 35 -0.59 -7.96 15.38
N LYS A 36 0.73 -8.14 15.25
CA LYS A 36 1.74 -7.25 15.89
C LYS A 36 1.89 -5.93 15.14
N SER A 37 2.00 -5.93 13.81
CA SER A 37 2.11 -4.71 12.99
C SER A 37 0.88 -3.79 13.12
N LYS A 38 -0.33 -4.34 13.21
CA LYS A 38 -1.56 -3.58 13.46
C LYS A 38 -1.62 -3.00 14.88
N LYS A 39 -0.96 -3.62 15.88
CA LYS A 39 -0.77 -3.01 17.21
C LYS A 39 0.28 -1.89 17.19
N ALA A 40 1.34 -2.01 16.39
CA ALA A 40 2.32 -0.95 16.20
C ALA A 40 1.74 0.25 15.42
N ALA A 41 1.00 0.01 14.34
CA ALA A 41 0.31 1.07 13.57
C ALA A 41 -0.78 1.79 14.40
N LYS A 42 -1.52 1.06 15.26
CA LYS A 42 -2.42 1.68 16.25
C LYS A 42 -1.71 2.52 17.33
N ALA A 43 -0.38 2.52 17.36
CA ALA A 43 0.44 3.31 18.27
C ALA A 43 1.22 4.43 17.56
N ALA A 44 0.83 4.80 16.33
CA ALA A 44 1.18 6.12 15.80
C ALA A 44 0.62 7.19 16.77
N PRO A 45 1.47 8.03 17.39
CA PRO A 45 0.98 9.06 18.30
C PRO A 45 0.17 10.12 17.53
N PRO A 46 -0.72 10.88 18.21
CA PRO A 46 -1.24 12.12 17.63
C PRO A 46 -0.07 13.05 17.29
N PRO A 47 -0.21 14.00 16.34
CA PRO A 47 0.85 14.92 15.96
C PRO A 47 1.30 15.75 17.16
N SER A 48 2.41 15.35 17.77
CA SER A 48 2.90 15.86 19.06
C SER A 48 4.28 16.48 18.92
N THR A 49 4.40 17.74 19.32
CA THR A 49 5.68 18.44 19.44
C THR A 49 6.57 17.70 20.45
N GLN A 50 7.79 17.36 20.05
CA GLN A 50 8.84 16.78 20.91
C GLN A 50 10.20 17.41 20.59
N ARG A 51 11.19 17.32 21.50
CA ARG A 51 12.56 17.74 21.17
C ARG A 51 13.12 16.91 20.03
N ALA A 52 13.94 17.50 19.17
CA ALA A 52 14.58 16.79 18.05
C ALA A 52 15.39 15.55 18.51
N GLU A 53 16.07 15.62 19.65
CA GLU A 53 16.85 14.51 20.22
C GLU A 53 16.00 13.46 21.00
N ALA A 54 14.71 13.71 21.30
CA ALA A 54 13.92 12.81 22.15
C ALA A 54 13.74 11.40 21.54
N SER A 55 13.54 11.32 20.23
CA SER A 55 13.44 10.05 19.50
C SER A 55 14.78 9.27 19.55
N TYR A 56 15.92 9.97 19.47
CA TYR A 56 17.26 9.38 19.62
C TYR A 56 17.46 8.78 21.01
N GLU A 57 17.08 9.49 22.08
CA GLU A 57 17.21 8.98 23.46
C GLU A 57 16.46 7.64 23.65
N VAL A 58 15.23 7.56 23.15
CA VAL A 58 14.40 6.34 23.20
C VAL A 58 15.00 5.20 22.38
N ALA A 59 15.47 5.48 21.16
CA ALA A 59 16.12 4.50 20.29
C ALA A 59 17.43 3.96 20.92
N ALA A 60 18.26 4.85 21.44
CA ALA A 60 19.53 4.52 22.07
C ALA A 60 19.35 3.74 23.38
N ALA A 61 18.38 4.12 24.23
CA ALA A 61 18.04 3.37 25.44
C ALA A 61 17.50 1.96 25.11
N THR A 62 16.64 1.85 24.09
CA THR A 62 16.14 0.56 23.58
C THR A 62 17.27 -0.32 23.06
N CYS A 63 18.23 0.27 22.33
CA CYS A 63 19.40 -0.45 21.82
C CYS A 63 20.29 -0.96 22.97
N ARG A 64 20.64 -0.10 23.93
CA ARG A 64 21.40 -0.49 25.15
C ARG A 64 20.74 -1.66 25.88
N ALA A 65 19.42 -1.63 26.07
CA ALA A 65 18.67 -2.70 26.73
C ALA A 65 18.68 -4.02 25.93
N LYS A 66 18.50 -3.96 24.60
CA LYS A 66 18.62 -5.11 23.69
C LYS A 66 20.03 -5.74 23.78
N VAL A 67 21.09 -4.93 23.65
CA VAL A 67 22.50 -5.39 23.69
C VAL A 67 22.83 -6.01 25.05
N ALA A 68 22.48 -5.36 26.17
CA ALA A 68 22.72 -5.90 27.51
C ALA A 68 22.06 -7.27 27.72
N LYS A 69 20.83 -7.46 27.21
CA LYS A 69 20.17 -8.76 27.24
C LYS A 69 20.88 -9.81 26.38
N ILE A 70 21.29 -9.46 25.15
CA ILE A 70 22.05 -10.36 24.27
C ILE A 70 23.36 -10.79 24.95
N VAL A 71 24.08 -9.86 25.57
CA VAL A 71 25.30 -10.14 26.35
C VAL A 71 25.02 -11.11 27.50
N GLN A 72 23.94 -10.90 28.26
CA GLN A 72 23.55 -11.79 29.35
C GLN A 72 23.22 -13.21 28.84
N ASP A 73 22.44 -13.32 27.76
CA ASP A 73 22.06 -14.61 27.17
C ASP A 73 23.28 -15.34 26.56
N CYS A 74 24.16 -14.63 25.84
CA CYS A 74 25.37 -15.17 25.24
C CYS A 74 26.37 -15.70 26.29
N ARG A 75 26.61 -14.92 27.36
CA ARG A 75 27.45 -15.35 28.49
C ARG A 75 26.84 -16.54 29.23
N ARG A 76 25.51 -16.58 29.40
CA ARG A 76 24.78 -17.71 30.03
C ARG A 76 24.88 -19.02 29.26
N VAL A 77 24.92 -18.99 27.92
CA VAL A 77 25.06 -20.20 27.08
C VAL A 77 26.51 -20.47 26.63
N ASN A 78 27.46 -19.66 27.05
CA ASN A 78 28.87 -19.67 26.62
C ASN A 78 29.05 -19.69 25.09
N ARG A 79 28.38 -18.78 24.38
CA ARG A 79 28.52 -18.61 22.91
C ARG A 79 28.59 -17.13 22.55
N LYS A 80 29.51 -16.76 21.66
CA LYS A 80 29.47 -15.44 20.98
C LYS A 80 28.12 -15.23 20.27
N TYR A 81 27.69 -13.98 20.20
CA TYR A 81 26.49 -13.59 19.46
C TYR A 81 26.63 -13.96 17.97
N ARG A 82 25.49 -14.23 17.33
CA ARG A 82 25.35 -14.35 15.88
C ARG A 82 23.98 -13.80 15.52
N ASP A 83 23.91 -12.91 14.53
CA ASP A 83 22.65 -12.29 14.13
C ASP A 83 21.80 -13.28 13.31
N PRO A 84 20.63 -13.71 13.81
CA PRO A 84 19.77 -14.64 13.07
C PRO A 84 19.07 -13.99 11.86
N HIS A 85 19.19 -12.67 11.65
CA HIS A 85 18.57 -11.94 10.55
C HIS A 85 19.56 -11.38 9.51
N PHE A 86 20.87 -11.49 9.76
CA PHE A 86 21.95 -10.99 8.88
C PHE A 86 23.22 -11.85 9.00
N ASN A 87 23.06 -13.17 8.89
CA ASN A 87 24.08 -14.18 9.16
C ASN A 87 25.04 -14.39 7.97
N ILE A 88 25.90 -13.39 7.71
CA ILE A 88 26.71 -13.30 6.48
C ILE A 88 27.59 -14.54 6.19
N GLU A 89 28.06 -15.25 7.22
CA GLU A 89 28.90 -16.44 7.06
C GLU A 89 28.13 -17.61 6.42
N PHE A 90 26.91 -17.88 6.89
CA PHE A 90 26.08 -18.95 6.33
C PHE A 90 25.43 -18.51 5.01
N ASP A 91 25.08 -17.23 4.88
CA ASP A 91 24.58 -16.66 3.62
C ASP A 91 25.56 -16.88 2.46
N LEU A 92 26.86 -16.72 2.74
CA LEU A 92 27.95 -16.99 1.80
C LEU A 92 28.20 -18.50 1.62
N LYS A 93 28.37 -19.27 2.71
CA LYS A 93 28.71 -20.71 2.66
C LYS A 93 27.58 -21.58 2.08
N LEU A 94 26.33 -21.12 2.11
CA LEU A 94 25.17 -21.76 1.47
C LEU A 94 24.81 -21.11 0.12
N ASN A 95 25.58 -20.11 -0.34
CA ASN A 95 25.35 -19.32 -1.55
C ASN A 95 23.90 -18.77 -1.68
N GLN A 96 23.34 -18.30 -0.56
CA GLN A 96 21.98 -17.72 -0.50
C GLN A 96 21.97 -16.26 -0.98
N ARG A 97 23.08 -15.53 -0.75
CA ARG A 97 23.32 -14.14 -1.16
C ARG A 97 22.21 -13.16 -0.71
N GLU A 98 21.44 -13.50 0.32
CA GLU A 98 20.38 -12.65 0.90
C GLU A 98 20.92 -11.45 1.70
N CYS A 99 22.21 -11.42 2.05
CA CYS A 99 22.87 -10.28 2.71
C CYS A 99 23.65 -9.39 1.72
N LEU A 100 23.94 -9.90 0.51
CA LEU A 100 24.61 -9.15 -0.56
C LEU A 100 23.61 -8.56 -1.56
N GLU A 101 22.59 -9.33 -1.96
CA GLU A 101 21.67 -8.95 -3.03
C GLU A 101 20.33 -8.38 -2.54
N SER A 102 19.92 -7.29 -3.18
CA SER A 102 18.56 -6.73 -3.11
C SER A 102 17.52 -7.62 -3.83
N LEU A 103 16.23 -7.29 -3.71
CA LEU A 103 15.20 -7.88 -4.57
C LEU A 103 15.20 -7.17 -5.93
N SER A 104 15.43 -7.89 -7.03
CA SER A 104 15.33 -7.29 -8.38
C SER A 104 13.87 -7.17 -8.82
N ASN A 105 13.41 -5.93 -8.92
CA ASN A 105 12.15 -5.50 -9.53
C ASN A 105 12.26 -5.26 -11.06
N ALA A 106 13.44 -5.42 -11.66
CA ALA A 106 13.61 -5.19 -13.09
C ALA A 106 12.76 -6.16 -13.94
N VAL A 107 12.12 -5.59 -14.96
CA VAL A 107 11.40 -6.31 -16.03
C VAL A 107 12.43 -7.09 -16.88
N PRO A 108 12.13 -8.33 -17.34
CA PRO A 108 12.99 -9.02 -18.30
C PRO A 108 13.10 -8.24 -19.62
N ASP A 109 14.27 -8.34 -20.26
CA ASP A 109 14.55 -7.75 -21.56
C ASP A 109 13.52 -8.21 -22.62
N PRO A 110 12.89 -7.31 -23.39
CA PRO A 110 11.81 -7.68 -24.32
C PRO A 110 12.24 -8.52 -25.52
N GLU A 111 13.51 -8.43 -25.96
CA GLU A 111 13.99 -9.12 -27.17
C GLU A 111 14.55 -10.51 -26.86
N THR A 112 15.24 -10.66 -25.73
CA THR A 112 15.93 -11.88 -25.31
C THR A 112 15.20 -12.66 -24.22
N GLY A 113 14.25 -12.03 -23.52
CA GLY A 113 13.60 -12.58 -22.32
C GLY A 113 14.52 -12.67 -21.09
N ALA A 114 15.77 -12.20 -21.18
CA ALA A 114 16.73 -12.30 -20.10
C ALA A 114 16.38 -11.35 -18.95
N HIS A 115 16.42 -11.84 -17.70
CA HIS A 115 16.36 -10.93 -16.56
C HIS A 115 17.69 -10.17 -16.42
N PRO A 116 17.66 -8.84 -16.22
CA PRO A 116 18.84 -8.10 -15.78
C PRO A 116 19.43 -8.69 -14.50
N ALA A 117 20.74 -8.52 -14.31
CA ALA A 117 21.43 -8.94 -13.10
C ALA A 117 20.73 -8.39 -11.85
N THR A 118 20.71 -9.17 -10.77
CA THR A 118 20.18 -8.68 -9.49
C THR A 118 21.20 -7.70 -8.89
N PRO A 119 20.80 -6.56 -8.31
CA PRO A 119 21.76 -5.65 -7.68
C PRO A 119 22.56 -6.37 -6.60
N GLY A 120 23.88 -6.15 -6.58
CA GLY A 120 24.84 -6.91 -5.79
C GLY A 120 25.25 -8.27 -6.36
N ALA A 121 24.90 -8.65 -7.59
CA ALA A 121 25.34 -9.92 -8.20
C ALA A 121 26.86 -9.97 -8.47
N ASP A 122 27.48 -8.80 -8.65
CA ASP A 122 28.91 -8.56 -8.83
C ASP A 122 29.68 -8.42 -7.50
N LEU A 123 28.99 -8.27 -6.37
CA LEU A 123 29.60 -8.41 -5.03
C LEU A 123 30.03 -9.87 -4.81
N LEU A 124 31.35 -10.09 -4.79
CA LEU A 124 31.97 -11.42 -4.77
C LEU A 124 33.02 -11.59 -3.64
N PRO A 125 32.65 -11.35 -2.36
CA PRO A 125 33.50 -11.69 -1.22
C PRO A 125 33.76 -13.20 -1.16
N ARG A 126 34.90 -13.60 -0.59
CA ARG A 126 35.45 -14.96 -0.74
C ARG A 126 35.50 -15.76 0.55
N SER A 127 35.46 -15.11 1.71
CA SER A 127 35.18 -15.74 3.00
C SER A 127 34.53 -14.72 3.94
N ALA A 128 34.10 -15.16 5.13
CA ALA A 128 33.64 -14.30 6.20
C ALA A 128 34.08 -14.87 7.55
N LYS A 129 34.65 -14.02 8.41
CA LYS A 129 35.29 -14.38 9.70
C LYS A 129 34.93 -13.39 10.79
N ARG A 130 35.04 -13.79 12.06
CA ARG A 130 34.85 -12.85 13.18
C ARG A 130 36.04 -11.91 13.32
N VAL A 131 35.80 -10.73 13.87
CA VAL A 131 36.86 -9.74 14.19
C VAL A 131 38.08 -10.37 14.89
N PRO A 132 37.97 -11.20 15.95
CA PRO A 132 39.14 -11.81 16.59
C PRO A 132 39.89 -12.88 15.77
N GLU A 133 39.38 -13.29 14.60
CA GLU A 133 40.07 -14.17 13.65
C GLU A 133 40.84 -13.37 12.58
N ILE A 134 40.44 -12.11 12.35
CA ILE A 134 41.01 -11.19 11.35
C ILE A 134 42.04 -10.26 12.01
N PHE A 135 41.80 -9.86 13.25
CA PHE A 135 42.57 -8.84 13.96
C PHE A 135 43.30 -9.44 15.16
N THR A 136 44.59 -9.15 15.29
CA THR A 136 45.44 -9.69 16.38
C THR A 136 45.17 -9.04 17.73
N LYS A 137 44.80 -7.76 17.74
CA LYS A 137 44.47 -6.95 18.92
C LYS A 137 43.40 -5.92 18.53
N PRO A 138 42.19 -6.36 18.14
CA PRO A 138 41.14 -5.46 17.69
C PRO A 138 40.81 -4.42 18.76
N ARG A 139 40.53 -3.21 18.29
CA ARG A 139 39.88 -2.16 19.07
C ARG A 139 38.76 -1.56 18.25
N PHE A 140 37.72 -1.10 18.93
CA PHE A 140 36.62 -0.42 18.26
C PHE A 140 37.07 0.94 17.71
N TYR A 141 37.62 1.81 18.58
CA TYR A 141 38.27 3.07 18.21
C TYR A 141 39.76 3.10 18.58
N ILE A 142 40.58 3.82 17.80
CA ILE A 142 42.01 4.04 18.03
C ILE A 142 42.34 5.52 17.79
N ASN A 143 42.48 6.28 18.90
CA ASN A 143 42.58 7.75 18.95
C ASN A 143 41.26 8.52 18.67
N GLY A 144 40.15 7.80 18.50
CA GLY A 144 38.83 8.36 18.16
C GLY A 144 38.54 8.25 16.65
N PRO A 145 37.27 8.27 16.23
CA PRO A 145 36.91 8.09 14.82
C PRO A 145 37.23 9.34 13.98
N THR A 146 38.21 9.24 13.06
CA THR A 146 38.59 10.34 12.16
C THR A 146 38.27 10.02 10.69
N ALA A 147 38.22 11.05 9.83
CA ALA A 147 38.05 10.85 8.38
C ALA A 147 39.23 10.13 7.71
N ASN A 148 40.39 10.07 8.36
CA ASN A 148 41.51 9.28 7.86
C ASN A 148 41.29 7.77 8.10
N ASP A 149 40.52 7.42 9.12
CA ASP A 149 40.09 6.04 9.38
C ASP A 149 38.93 5.60 8.47
N VAL A 150 38.57 6.40 7.46
CA VAL A 150 37.57 6.08 6.44
C VAL A 150 38.25 5.79 5.09
N LYS A 151 38.20 4.52 4.68
CA LYS A 151 38.53 4.07 3.33
C LYS A 151 37.43 3.15 2.78
N GLN A 152 36.88 3.51 1.64
CA GLN A 152 35.88 2.71 0.92
C GLN A 152 36.45 1.37 0.43
N GLY A 153 35.63 0.31 0.49
CA GLY A 153 35.97 -1.02 -0.03
C GLY A 153 35.56 -1.24 -1.50
N ASN A 154 35.22 -2.48 -1.84
CA ASN A 154 34.76 -2.89 -3.18
C ASN A 154 33.23 -2.74 -3.37
N ASP A 155 32.64 -1.66 -2.84
CA ASP A 155 31.20 -1.35 -2.90
C ASP A 155 30.97 0.06 -3.50
N GLY A 156 29.78 0.35 -4.00
CA GLY A 156 29.39 1.61 -4.64
C GLY A 156 28.92 2.70 -3.66
N ASP A 157 29.31 2.63 -2.39
CA ASP A 157 28.73 3.39 -1.27
C ASP A 157 29.45 4.71 -0.94
N CYS A 158 30.19 5.31 -1.89
CA CYS A 158 31.04 6.49 -1.67
C CYS A 158 30.35 7.68 -0.97
N TRP A 159 29.04 7.83 -1.16
CA TRP A 159 28.18 8.80 -0.50
C TRP A 159 28.11 8.62 1.03
N LEU A 160 28.02 7.37 1.51
CA LEU A 160 28.03 7.02 2.93
C LEU A 160 29.41 7.29 3.53
N MET A 161 30.47 6.89 2.82
CA MET A 161 31.84 7.13 3.28
C MET A 161 32.17 8.63 3.31
N ALA A 162 31.71 9.42 2.33
CA ALA A 162 31.80 10.88 2.37
C ALA A 162 30.97 11.49 3.52
N ALA A 163 29.78 10.97 3.81
CA ALA A 163 28.99 11.39 4.97
C ALA A 163 29.74 11.15 6.29
N LEU A 164 30.32 9.97 6.48
CA LEU A 164 31.12 9.62 7.66
C LEU A 164 32.37 10.51 7.80
N CYS A 165 33.07 10.80 6.69
CA CYS A 165 34.15 11.78 6.65
C CYS A 165 33.70 13.20 7.05
N ALA A 166 32.47 13.61 6.71
CA ALA A 166 31.94 14.90 7.15
C ALA A 166 31.57 14.88 8.65
N LEU A 167 31.00 13.79 9.16
CA LEU A 167 30.63 13.65 10.57
C LEU A 167 31.84 13.76 11.51
N SER A 168 33.01 13.24 11.14
CA SER A 168 34.18 13.20 12.04
C SER A 168 34.74 14.59 12.41
N PHE A 169 34.37 15.65 11.69
CA PHE A 169 34.80 17.02 12.02
C PHE A 169 33.93 17.70 13.08
N LYS A 170 32.91 17.01 13.59
CA LYS A 170 32.13 17.43 14.76
C LYS A 170 32.18 16.32 15.81
N GLU A 171 33.06 16.52 16.80
CA GLU A 171 33.31 15.60 17.91
C GLU A 171 32.02 15.04 18.53
N GLY A 172 31.97 13.73 18.75
CA GLY A 172 30.82 13.05 19.36
C GLY A 172 29.71 12.63 18.38
N LEU A 173 29.71 13.03 17.11
CA LEU A 173 28.68 12.58 16.15
C LEU A 173 28.78 11.10 15.81
N ILE A 174 29.99 10.57 15.58
CA ILE A 174 30.19 9.15 15.22
C ILE A 174 30.00 8.26 16.47
N GLU A 175 30.39 8.76 17.64
CA GLU A 175 30.20 8.09 18.92
C GLU A 175 28.73 8.05 19.36
N LYS A 176 27.88 9.00 18.92
CA LYS A 176 26.42 8.91 19.06
C LYS A 176 25.82 7.74 18.26
N LEU A 177 26.46 7.27 17.18
CA LEU A 177 25.93 6.15 16.38
C LEU A 177 26.06 4.81 17.09
N CYS A 178 27.21 4.50 17.72
CA CYS A 178 27.44 3.22 18.39
C CYS A 178 27.10 3.29 19.89
N VAL A 179 25.85 3.01 20.22
CA VAL A 179 25.29 3.28 21.56
C VAL A 179 25.53 2.18 22.60
N ALA A 180 25.97 0.98 22.18
CA ALA A 180 26.50 -0.09 23.04
C ALA A 180 27.21 -1.18 22.24
N HIS A 181 28.29 -1.76 22.78
CA HIS A 181 28.94 -2.94 22.22
C HIS A 181 29.64 -3.81 23.29
N ASP A 182 29.84 -5.09 22.98
CA ASP A 182 30.66 -6.05 23.74
C ASP A 182 31.52 -6.85 22.76
N GLN A 183 32.84 -6.66 22.82
CA GLN A 183 33.81 -7.24 21.87
C GLN A 183 34.09 -8.72 22.16
N ASP A 184 33.96 -9.16 23.42
CA ASP A 184 34.16 -10.55 23.82
C ASP A 184 32.98 -11.40 23.33
N VAL A 185 31.75 -10.92 23.55
CA VAL A 185 30.51 -11.53 23.02
C VAL A 185 30.41 -11.34 21.50
N GLY A 186 31.00 -10.29 20.94
CA GLY A 186 30.92 -9.97 19.51
C GLY A 186 29.54 -9.44 19.11
N VAL A 187 29.03 -8.43 19.83
CA VAL A 187 27.74 -7.77 19.57
C VAL A 187 27.89 -6.26 19.59
N TYR A 188 27.32 -5.57 18.59
CA TYR A 188 27.38 -4.13 18.43
C TYR A 188 25.99 -3.58 18.11
N GLY A 189 25.58 -2.53 18.80
CA GLY A 189 24.28 -1.89 18.66
C GLY A 189 24.42 -0.43 18.21
N PHE A 190 23.81 -0.12 17.07
CA PHE A 190 23.83 1.19 16.44
C PHE A 190 22.44 1.84 16.42
N VAL A 191 22.40 3.15 16.17
CA VAL A 191 21.17 3.88 15.86
C VAL A 191 21.32 4.69 14.58
N PHE A 192 20.24 4.76 13.81
CA PHE A 192 20.14 5.48 12.55
C PHE A 192 18.80 6.23 12.50
N TYR A 193 18.69 7.25 11.67
CA TYR A 193 17.46 8.00 11.44
C TYR A 193 16.72 7.46 10.21
N ARG A 194 15.39 7.37 10.27
CA ARG A 194 14.54 6.98 9.13
C ARG A 194 13.11 7.52 9.25
N ASP A 195 12.58 8.07 8.15
CA ASP A 195 11.18 8.51 8.02
C ASP A 195 10.72 9.42 9.20
N GLY A 196 11.62 10.27 9.70
CA GLY A 196 11.31 11.21 10.80
C GLY A 196 11.61 10.71 12.22
N GLU A 197 12.10 9.49 12.43
CA GLU A 197 12.36 8.89 13.75
C GLU A 197 13.68 8.11 13.80
N TRP A 198 14.25 7.92 15.00
CA TRP A 198 15.42 7.08 15.20
C TRP A 198 15.06 5.60 15.41
N ILE A 199 15.78 4.72 14.71
CA ILE A 199 15.69 3.26 14.81
C ILE A 199 16.95 2.69 15.48
N SER A 200 16.88 1.44 15.96
CA SER A 200 18.00 0.77 16.64
C SER A 200 18.23 -0.64 16.12
N GLU A 201 19.38 -0.85 15.48
CA GLU A 201 19.81 -2.13 14.91
C GLU A 201 21.05 -2.71 15.61
N ILE A 202 21.22 -4.02 15.51
CA ILE A 202 22.26 -4.78 16.22
C ILE A 202 22.86 -5.84 15.30
N VAL A 203 24.18 -5.91 15.22
CA VAL A 203 24.94 -6.88 14.40
C VAL A 203 25.93 -7.69 15.26
N ASP A 204 26.39 -8.81 14.69
CA ASP A 204 27.52 -9.60 15.23
C ASP A 204 28.87 -9.17 14.66
N ASP A 205 29.96 -9.76 15.17
CA ASP A 205 31.35 -9.43 14.82
C ASP A 205 31.89 -10.09 13.52
N PHE A 206 31.05 -10.73 12.68
CA PHE A 206 31.51 -11.25 11.38
C PHE A 206 31.73 -10.15 10.34
N LEU A 207 32.81 -10.24 9.56
CA LEU A 207 33.08 -9.37 8.40
C LEU A 207 33.47 -10.20 7.16
N TYR A 208 33.15 -9.68 5.97
CA TYR A 208 33.51 -10.29 4.68
C TYR A 208 34.97 -9.99 4.29
N LEU A 209 35.65 -10.96 3.68
CA LEU A 209 37.04 -10.86 3.24
C LEU A 209 37.18 -10.97 1.72
N THR A 210 38.20 -10.30 1.18
CA THR A 210 38.59 -10.35 -0.25
C THR A 210 39.12 -11.73 -0.67
N LYS A 211 39.71 -12.47 0.26
CA LYS A 211 40.35 -13.76 0.04
C LYS A 211 39.56 -14.91 0.67
N ALA A 212 39.69 -16.08 0.08
CA ALA A 212 39.03 -17.30 0.54
C ALA A 212 39.69 -17.83 1.82
N ASP A 213 39.08 -18.84 2.44
CA ASP A 213 39.77 -19.66 3.42
C ASP A 213 40.82 -20.55 2.75
N TYR A 214 41.96 -20.75 3.41
CA TYR A 214 43.10 -21.55 2.92
C TYR A 214 42.68 -22.93 2.39
N ASP A 215 41.83 -23.66 3.11
CA ASP A 215 41.32 -24.98 2.69
C ASP A 215 40.25 -24.93 1.58
N ALA A 216 39.66 -23.76 1.32
CA ALA A 216 38.62 -23.57 0.30
C ALA A 216 39.19 -23.19 -1.09
N GLN A 217 40.46 -22.75 -1.16
CA GLN A 217 41.08 -22.26 -2.39
C GLN A 217 42.32 -23.10 -2.73
N GLN A 218 42.10 -24.16 -3.50
CA GLN A 218 43.09 -25.20 -3.81
C GLN A 218 44.41 -24.66 -4.37
N ASN A 219 44.38 -23.68 -5.27
CA ASN A 219 45.58 -23.14 -5.90
C ASN A 219 46.46 -22.36 -4.91
N ASP A 220 45.86 -21.48 -4.11
CA ASP A 220 46.56 -20.75 -3.06
C ASP A 220 47.12 -21.73 -2.01
N ARG A 221 46.36 -22.79 -1.66
CA ARG A 221 46.80 -23.81 -0.71
C ARG A 221 48.04 -24.56 -1.19
N ILE A 222 48.00 -25.12 -2.41
CA ILE A 222 49.14 -25.84 -3.01
C ILE A 222 50.38 -24.94 -3.06
N MET A 223 50.23 -23.69 -3.48
CA MET A 223 51.34 -22.73 -3.48
C MET A 223 51.97 -22.55 -2.09
N PHE A 224 51.15 -22.47 -1.04
CA PHE A 224 51.64 -22.30 0.34
C PHE A 224 52.18 -23.59 0.94
N ASP A 225 51.69 -24.75 0.51
CA ASP A 225 52.16 -26.09 0.90
C ASP A 225 53.51 -26.44 0.24
N GLU A 226 53.78 -25.90 -0.96
CA GLU A 226 55.07 -26.03 -1.69
C GLU A 226 56.15 -25.04 -1.22
N LEU A 227 55.77 -24.00 -0.47
CA LEU A 227 56.70 -23.06 0.17
C LEU A 227 57.16 -23.62 1.52
N ASP A 228 58.44 -23.41 1.86
CA ASP A 228 59.09 -23.89 3.11
C ASP A 228 58.66 -23.05 4.35
N TYR A 229 57.35 -22.89 4.53
CA TYR A 229 56.74 -22.26 5.69
C TYR A 229 56.51 -23.29 6.80
N ARG A 230 56.98 -22.99 8.01
CA ARG A 230 56.77 -23.83 9.21
C ARG A 230 55.29 -24.08 9.55
N ASN A 231 54.39 -23.18 9.14
CA ASN A 231 52.95 -23.40 9.10
C ASN A 231 52.35 -22.64 7.90
N PRO A 232 52.05 -23.32 6.79
CA PRO A 232 51.45 -22.71 5.58
C PRO A 232 50.12 -21.98 5.84
N GLN A 233 49.25 -22.54 6.69
CA GLN A 233 47.93 -21.97 6.98
C GLN A 233 48.03 -20.67 7.78
N GLU A 234 48.89 -20.61 8.80
CA GLU A 234 49.18 -19.37 9.53
C GLU A 234 49.82 -18.31 8.62
N ALA A 235 50.74 -18.72 7.74
CA ALA A 235 51.36 -17.82 6.76
C ALA A 235 50.31 -17.24 5.80
N TYR A 236 49.39 -18.06 5.29
CA TYR A 236 48.28 -17.63 4.43
C TYR A 236 47.37 -16.65 5.15
N THR A 237 46.87 -17.00 6.35
CA THR A 237 45.98 -16.12 7.14
C THR A 237 46.66 -14.79 7.47
N ARG A 238 47.96 -14.80 7.80
CA ARG A 238 48.74 -13.59 8.10
C ARG A 238 48.90 -12.66 6.89
N ILE A 239 48.97 -13.21 5.68
CA ILE A 239 49.19 -12.43 4.44
C ILE A 239 47.88 -11.96 3.81
N PHE A 240 46.82 -12.79 3.86
CA PHE A 240 45.61 -12.59 3.04
C PHE A 240 44.30 -12.40 3.82
N GLN A 241 44.24 -12.76 5.10
CA GLN A 241 43.01 -12.71 5.92
C GLN A 241 43.20 -11.95 7.24
N SER A 242 44.29 -11.18 7.36
CA SER A 242 44.61 -10.42 8.56
C SER A 242 44.50 -8.91 8.32
N ASN A 243 44.05 -8.19 9.34
CA ASN A 243 43.93 -6.73 9.41
C ASN A 243 42.87 -6.13 8.47
N SER A 244 42.62 -4.83 8.67
CA SER A 244 41.67 -3.99 7.91
C SER A 244 41.75 -4.17 6.39
N ASN A 245 42.98 -4.19 5.83
CA ASN A 245 43.22 -4.27 4.39
C ASN A 245 42.75 -5.60 3.74
N SER A 246 42.40 -6.62 4.53
CA SER A 246 41.87 -7.91 4.03
C SER A 246 40.35 -7.91 3.82
N LEU A 247 39.63 -6.94 4.41
CA LEU A 247 38.17 -6.79 4.33
C LEU A 247 37.72 -6.48 2.91
N TYR A 248 36.56 -7.02 2.50
CA TYR A 248 36.00 -6.78 1.17
C TYR A 248 35.33 -5.40 1.03
N PHE A 249 34.64 -4.99 2.09
CA PHE A 249 33.93 -3.72 2.22
C PHE A 249 34.83 -2.70 2.96
N ALA A 250 34.27 -1.67 3.60
CA ALA A 250 35.04 -0.55 4.16
C ALA A 250 36.17 -0.96 5.12
N GLN A 251 37.21 -0.14 5.12
CA GLN A 251 38.48 -0.38 5.78
C GLN A 251 38.89 0.85 6.62
N CYS A 252 39.35 0.61 7.85
CA CYS A 252 40.06 1.64 8.62
C CYS A 252 41.52 1.74 8.15
N GLU A 253 42.11 2.94 8.21
CA GLU A 253 43.56 3.15 8.00
C GLU A 253 44.37 2.37 9.03
N HIS A 254 44.01 2.47 10.32
CA HIS A 254 44.76 1.75 11.34
C HIS A 254 44.49 0.22 11.27
N PRO A 255 45.51 -0.64 11.08
CA PRO A 255 45.31 -2.07 10.79
C PRO A 255 44.59 -2.92 11.86
N GLN A 256 44.36 -2.39 13.07
CA GLN A 256 43.64 -3.05 14.18
C GLN A 256 42.32 -2.36 14.58
N GLU A 257 41.86 -1.35 13.84
CA GLU A 257 40.60 -0.66 14.12
C GLU A 257 39.41 -1.32 13.41
N THR A 258 38.21 -1.17 13.98
CA THR A 258 37.04 -1.97 13.57
C THR A 258 35.69 -1.23 13.54
N TRP A 259 35.59 0.04 13.97
CA TRP A 259 34.29 0.72 14.04
C TRP A 259 33.60 0.86 12.68
N LEU A 260 34.34 1.25 11.64
CA LEU A 260 33.79 1.52 10.31
C LEU A 260 33.14 0.31 9.64
N PRO A 261 33.81 -0.84 9.43
CA PRO A 261 33.19 -2.01 8.80
C PRO A 261 32.02 -2.59 9.62
N LEU A 262 32.00 -2.39 10.94
CA LEU A 262 30.87 -2.82 11.78
C LEU A 262 29.67 -1.86 11.69
N LEU A 263 29.92 -0.55 11.53
CA LEU A 263 28.92 0.47 11.28
C LEU A 263 28.30 0.29 9.90
N GLU A 264 29.13 0.21 8.86
CA GLU A 264 28.72 -0.04 7.48
C GLU A 264 27.89 -1.32 7.36
N LYS A 265 28.35 -2.45 7.92
CA LYS A 265 27.56 -3.69 8.02
C LYS A 265 26.20 -3.48 8.70
N CYS A 266 26.13 -2.67 9.76
CA CYS A 266 24.88 -2.39 10.44
C CYS A 266 23.96 -1.46 9.62
N TYR A 267 24.53 -0.57 8.81
CA TYR A 267 23.83 0.31 7.88
C TYR A 267 23.28 -0.48 6.68
N ALA A 268 24.08 -1.35 6.08
CA ALA A 268 23.67 -2.33 5.07
C ALA A 268 22.54 -3.23 5.61
N LYS A 269 22.66 -3.75 6.84
CA LYS A 269 21.58 -4.48 7.51
C LYS A 269 20.30 -3.65 7.66
N ALA A 270 20.42 -2.38 8.07
CA ALA A 270 19.26 -1.52 8.31
C ALA A 270 18.43 -1.33 7.02
N HIS A 271 19.10 -1.13 5.88
CA HIS A 271 18.46 -0.99 4.57
C HIS A 271 18.03 -2.35 3.97
N GLY A 272 18.79 -3.41 4.20
CA GLY A 272 18.37 -4.82 3.97
C GLY A 272 19.45 -5.75 3.41
N ASP A 273 20.50 -5.20 2.80
CA ASP A 273 21.67 -5.85 2.19
C ASP A 273 22.75 -4.80 1.85
N TYR A 274 23.92 -5.27 1.45
CA TYR A 274 24.99 -4.41 0.93
C TYR A 274 24.61 -3.72 -0.39
N ALA A 275 24.00 -4.42 -1.36
CA ALA A 275 23.57 -3.76 -2.60
C ALA A 275 22.62 -2.59 -2.34
N ALA A 276 21.77 -2.67 -1.32
CA ALA A 276 20.88 -1.59 -0.91
C ALA A 276 21.61 -0.28 -0.57
N ILE A 277 22.89 -0.29 -0.20
CA ILE A 277 23.68 0.91 0.11
C ILE A 277 24.56 1.41 -1.06
N GLU A 278 24.61 0.69 -2.19
CA GLU A 278 25.18 1.19 -3.45
C GLU A 278 24.52 2.53 -3.87
N GLY A 279 25.32 3.49 -4.32
CA GLY A 279 24.89 4.67 -5.09
C GLY A 279 23.89 5.61 -4.41
N GLY A 280 24.34 6.75 -3.89
CA GLY A 280 23.50 7.73 -3.20
C GLY A 280 24.06 9.15 -3.20
N LEU A 281 23.56 9.99 -2.30
CA LEU A 281 23.91 11.41 -2.15
C LEU A 281 24.39 11.65 -0.72
N GLY A 282 25.55 12.30 -0.55
CA GLY A 282 26.21 12.42 0.75
C GLY A 282 25.34 13.14 1.79
N GLY A 283 24.59 14.15 1.36
CA GLY A 283 23.58 14.84 2.17
C GLY A 283 22.54 13.92 2.77
N GLU A 284 21.98 12.97 2.00
CA GLU A 284 21.03 11.97 2.52
C GLU A 284 21.70 11.03 3.53
N GLY A 285 22.96 10.62 3.28
CA GLY A 285 23.74 9.82 4.23
C GLY A 285 23.99 10.55 5.55
N VAL A 286 24.21 11.88 5.51
CA VAL A 286 24.33 12.69 6.73
C VAL A 286 22.96 12.83 7.42
N GLU A 287 21.82 12.91 6.71
CA GLU A 287 20.49 12.86 7.35
C GLU A 287 20.30 11.53 8.12
N ASP A 288 20.55 10.39 7.47
CA ASP A 288 20.36 9.04 8.02
C ASP A 288 21.28 8.76 9.23
N LEU A 289 22.41 9.46 9.34
CA LEU A 289 23.35 9.37 10.45
C LEU A 289 23.18 10.45 11.54
N THR A 290 22.43 11.55 11.30
CA THR A 290 22.37 12.69 12.25
C THR A 290 20.97 13.19 12.61
N GLY A 291 19.92 12.78 11.87
CA GLY A 291 18.59 13.38 11.99
C GLY A 291 18.51 14.83 11.51
N GLY A 292 19.54 15.30 10.79
CA GLY A 292 19.59 16.61 10.14
C GLY A 292 18.62 16.76 8.95
N VAL A 293 18.72 17.90 8.27
CA VAL A 293 17.94 18.21 7.06
C VAL A 293 18.88 18.74 5.97
N ALA A 294 18.87 18.09 4.81
CA ALA A 294 19.80 18.31 3.71
C ALA A 294 19.19 19.16 2.57
N SER A 295 19.95 20.14 2.09
CA SER A 295 19.64 20.95 0.91
C SER A 295 20.66 20.68 -0.20
N GLU A 296 20.19 20.54 -1.44
CA GLU A 296 21.01 20.46 -2.66
C GLU A 296 21.16 21.86 -3.27
N PHE A 297 22.37 22.23 -3.71
CA PHE A 297 22.63 23.46 -4.46
C PHE A 297 23.57 23.21 -5.64
N PHE A 298 23.27 23.77 -6.81
CA PHE A 298 24.19 23.71 -7.96
C PHE A 298 25.10 24.95 -8.03
N ALA A 299 26.34 24.74 -8.47
CA ALA A 299 27.36 25.79 -8.59
C ALA A 299 26.94 26.95 -9.54
N THR A 300 26.00 26.67 -10.45
CA THR A 300 25.38 27.61 -11.40
C THR A 300 24.33 28.51 -10.75
N ASP A 301 23.68 28.03 -9.69
CA ASP A 301 22.42 28.58 -9.19
C ASP A 301 22.65 29.44 -7.92
N ILE A 302 23.89 29.45 -7.43
CA ILE A 302 24.38 30.33 -6.34
C ILE A 302 24.36 31.80 -6.83
N LEU A 303 23.26 32.49 -6.52
CA LEU A 303 23.03 33.91 -6.82
C LEU A 303 24.09 34.83 -6.17
N ASP A 304 24.35 34.66 -4.87
CA ASP A 304 25.39 35.40 -4.13
C ASP A 304 26.45 34.45 -3.58
N LYS A 305 27.63 34.49 -4.22
CA LYS A 305 28.81 33.72 -3.84
C LYS A 305 29.46 34.21 -2.54
N GLU A 306 29.22 35.45 -2.13
CA GLU A 306 29.66 35.96 -0.82
C GLU A 306 28.73 35.47 0.30
N HIS A 307 27.43 35.37 0.04
CA HIS A 307 26.49 34.72 0.95
C HIS A 307 26.79 33.23 1.12
N PHE A 308 27.04 32.49 0.03
CA PHE A 308 27.41 31.07 0.12
C PHE A 308 28.73 30.85 0.86
N TRP A 309 29.73 31.72 0.68
CA TRP A 309 30.96 31.69 1.47
C TRP A 309 30.71 31.85 2.98
N LYS A 310 29.79 32.76 3.36
CA LYS A 310 29.38 32.93 4.76
C LYS A 310 28.64 31.72 5.33
N GLN A 311 27.91 30.95 4.51
CA GLN A 311 27.35 29.66 4.94
C GLN A 311 28.44 28.60 5.11
N LEU A 312 29.41 28.50 4.19
CA LEU A 312 30.55 27.59 4.29
C LEU A 312 31.39 27.83 5.55
N LEU A 313 31.56 29.08 5.98
CA LEU A 313 32.22 29.43 7.26
C LEU A 313 31.49 28.91 8.52
N GLN A 314 30.26 28.38 8.40
CA GLN A 314 29.52 27.69 9.46
C GLN A 314 29.58 26.16 9.39
N ALA A 315 30.45 25.61 8.53
CA ALA A 315 30.80 24.19 8.52
C ALA A 315 31.22 23.69 9.91
N ASN A 316 30.81 22.47 10.25
CA ASN A 316 31.02 21.76 11.52
C ASN A 316 30.34 22.39 12.75
N LYS A 317 29.76 23.59 12.61
CA LYS A 317 29.01 24.29 13.67
C LYS A 317 27.51 24.02 13.53
N GLU A 318 26.86 24.69 12.57
CA GLU A 318 25.44 24.52 12.26
C GLU A 318 25.20 23.53 11.12
N PHE A 319 26.14 23.45 10.17
CA PHE A 319 26.00 22.65 8.95
C PHE A 319 27.15 21.67 8.75
N LEU A 320 26.87 20.54 8.12
CA LEU A 320 27.88 19.70 7.46
C LEU A 320 27.76 19.86 5.94
N PHE A 321 28.86 19.69 5.21
CA PHE A 321 28.91 19.96 3.76
C PHE A 321 29.55 18.81 2.98
N GLY A 322 28.88 18.41 1.89
CA GLY A 322 29.38 17.52 0.85
C GLY A 322 29.41 18.22 -0.52
N CYS A 323 30.12 17.63 -1.47
CA CYS A 323 30.13 18.08 -2.86
C CYS A 323 30.45 16.95 -3.84
N SER A 324 29.94 17.07 -5.08
CA SER A 324 30.17 16.09 -6.15
C SER A 324 30.31 16.77 -7.53
N THR A 325 30.90 16.03 -8.47
CA THR A 325 31.12 16.47 -9.86
C THR A 325 30.91 15.30 -10.84
N GLY A 326 30.69 15.60 -12.11
CA GLY A 326 30.32 14.63 -13.15
C GLY A 326 28.81 14.49 -13.38
N VAL A 327 27.97 15.17 -12.59
CA VAL A 327 26.49 15.07 -12.60
C VAL A 327 25.87 15.22 -13.99
N PHE A 328 26.43 16.12 -14.82
CA PHE A 328 25.95 16.41 -16.17
C PHE A 328 26.90 15.86 -17.26
N GLY A 329 27.78 14.91 -16.93
CA GLY A 329 28.79 14.35 -17.82
C GLY A 329 28.70 12.83 -17.94
N GLY A 330 28.80 12.31 -19.17
CA GLY A 330 28.86 10.86 -19.40
C GLY A 330 30.27 10.32 -19.24
N GLY A 331 30.52 9.55 -18.18
CA GLY A 331 31.76 8.77 -17.99
C GLY A 331 32.27 8.72 -16.55
N PHE A 332 33.38 8.00 -16.38
CA PHE A 332 34.26 8.12 -15.22
C PHE A 332 35.60 8.68 -15.71
N GLY A 333 36.11 9.71 -15.03
CA GLY A 333 37.32 10.42 -15.43
C GLY A 333 37.92 11.22 -14.27
N SER A 334 39.04 11.90 -14.56
CA SER A 334 39.78 12.68 -13.56
C SER A 334 40.07 14.10 -14.05
N ARG A 335 39.45 15.09 -13.42
CA ARG A 335 39.64 16.53 -13.70
C ARG A 335 40.72 17.09 -12.79
N LYS A 336 41.97 17.11 -13.27
CA LYS A 336 43.17 17.46 -12.45
C LYS A 336 43.22 16.66 -11.14
N GLY A 337 42.93 15.37 -11.17
CA GLY A 337 42.91 14.51 -9.97
C GLY A 337 41.51 14.27 -9.37
N ILE A 338 40.61 15.26 -9.39
CA ILE A 338 39.23 15.11 -8.90
C ILE A 338 38.49 14.06 -9.74
N ILE A 339 37.88 13.07 -9.10
CA ILE A 339 37.16 11.96 -9.72
C ILE A 339 35.71 12.37 -10.03
N GLU A 340 35.25 12.01 -11.23
CA GLU A 340 33.86 12.23 -11.67
C GLU A 340 32.91 11.12 -11.18
N ASN A 341 31.65 11.48 -10.96
CA ASN A 341 30.59 10.62 -10.40
C ASN A 341 30.95 10.03 -9.02
N HIS A 342 31.59 10.87 -8.20
CA HIS A 342 32.08 10.55 -6.86
C HIS A 342 31.72 11.63 -5.83
N ALA A 343 31.64 11.23 -4.55
CA ALA A 343 31.28 12.10 -3.43
C ALA A 343 32.53 12.52 -2.63
N TYR A 344 32.60 13.80 -2.28
CA TYR A 344 33.66 14.39 -1.47
C TYR A 344 33.06 15.13 -0.27
N SER A 345 33.71 15.09 0.88
CA SER A 345 33.31 15.87 2.07
C SER A 345 34.14 17.15 2.20
N ILE A 346 33.49 18.25 2.56
CA ILE A 346 34.14 19.52 2.90
C ILE A 346 34.44 19.50 4.41
N GLN A 347 35.72 19.40 4.76
CA GLN A 347 36.17 19.18 6.13
C GLN A 347 36.43 20.47 6.90
N ARG A 348 37.04 21.47 6.26
CA ARG A 348 37.41 22.74 6.90
C ARG A 348 37.36 23.89 5.90
N VAL A 349 36.83 25.02 6.34
CA VAL A 349 36.74 26.26 5.55
C VAL A 349 37.46 27.35 6.33
N VAL A 350 38.39 28.07 5.68
CA VAL A 350 39.16 29.15 6.32
C VAL A 350 39.32 30.36 5.40
N GLU A 351 39.35 31.55 6.02
CA GLU A 351 39.74 32.80 5.39
C GLU A 351 40.94 33.38 6.18
N ILE A 352 42.12 33.38 5.57
CA ILE A 352 43.38 33.77 6.22
C ILE A 352 44.15 34.67 5.25
N GLU A 353 44.58 35.86 5.68
CA GLU A 353 45.41 36.78 4.87
C GLU A 353 44.83 37.08 3.46
N GLY A 354 43.49 37.07 3.35
CA GLY A 354 42.76 37.27 2.09
C GLY A 354 42.65 36.03 1.19
N GLN A 355 43.20 34.88 1.59
CA GLN A 355 43.03 33.60 0.91
C GLN A 355 41.82 32.83 1.45
N ARG A 356 40.96 32.37 0.54
CA ARG A 356 39.74 31.60 0.83
C ARG A 356 39.96 30.14 0.46
N LEU A 357 40.24 29.32 1.46
CA LEU A 357 40.73 27.95 1.27
C LEU A 357 39.79 26.94 1.93
N ILE A 358 39.59 25.83 1.23
CA ILE A 358 38.72 24.72 1.65
C ILE A 358 39.54 23.43 1.63
N LEU A 359 39.45 22.66 2.71
CA LEU A 359 39.98 21.32 2.82
C LEU A 359 38.89 20.31 2.43
N LEU A 360 39.16 19.47 1.44
CA LEU A 360 38.28 18.41 0.96
C LEU A 360 38.93 17.04 1.19
N ARG A 361 38.08 16.03 1.30
CA ARG A 361 38.47 14.62 1.51
C ARG A 361 37.81 13.71 0.49
N ASN A 362 38.64 12.86 -0.12
CA ASN A 362 38.23 11.74 -0.95
C ASN A 362 38.06 10.46 -0.09
N PRO A 363 36.86 9.88 0.04
CA PRO A 363 36.62 8.67 0.84
C PRO A 363 37.33 7.40 0.33
N TRP A 364 38.00 7.44 -0.83
CA TRP A 364 38.88 6.36 -1.31
C TRP A 364 40.25 6.33 -0.62
N GLY A 365 40.59 7.33 0.20
CA GLY A 365 41.89 7.42 0.87
C GLY A 365 43.07 7.63 -0.09
N LYS A 366 42.82 8.26 -1.26
CA LYS A 366 43.77 8.54 -2.35
C LYS A 366 43.10 9.43 -3.40
N GLY A 367 43.88 9.94 -4.36
CA GLY A 367 43.35 10.63 -5.53
C GLY A 367 42.95 12.07 -5.23
N GLU A 368 43.96 12.90 -4.92
CA GLU A 368 43.82 14.32 -4.64
C GLU A 368 43.79 15.20 -5.90
N TRP A 369 43.34 16.44 -5.70
CA TRP A 369 43.53 17.60 -6.58
C TRP A 369 44.98 17.86 -6.96
N LYS A 370 45.20 18.39 -8.19
CA LYS A 370 46.53 18.66 -8.79
C LYS A 370 46.65 20.07 -9.36
N GLY A 371 45.98 21.05 -8.74
CA GLY A 371 46.02 22.47 -9.10
C GLY A 371 46.77 23.33 -8.07
N ALA A 372 46.33 24.58 -7.90
CA ALA A 372 46.86 25.44 -6.83
C ALA A 372 46.41 24.91 -5.45
N TRP A 373 47.27 25.01 -4.45
CA TRP A 373 47.12 24.43 -3.09
C TRP A 373 47.06 22.89 -3.01
N ALA A 374 47.24 22.19 -4.13
CA ALA A 374 47.46 20.75 -4.15
C ALA A 374 48.76 20.33 -3.42
N ASP A 375 48.90 19.04 -3.16
CA ASP A 375 50.13 18.47 -2.64
C ASP A 375 51.32 18.71 -3.57
N GLY A 376 52.43 19.20 -3.00
CA GLY A 376 53.61 19.62 -3.75
C GLY A 376 53.43 20.87 -4.62
N SER A 377 52.30 21.60 -4.52
CA SER A 377 52.10 22.83 -5.29
C SER A 377 52.97 24.00 -4.78
N LYS A 378 53.24 24.98 -5.66
CA LYS A 378 54.14 26.11 -5.40
C LYS A 378 53.61 27.13 -4.39
N GLU A 379 52.32 27.08 -4.07
CA GLU A 379 51.64 27.97 -3.13
C GLU A 379 52.03 27.66 -1.67
N TRP A 380 52.50 26.44 -1.39
CA TRP A 380 52.90 26.00 -0.06
C TRP A 380 54.23 26.62 0.40
N SER A 381 54.14 27.57 1.34
CA SER A 381 55.28 28.00 2.16
C SER A 381 55.35 27.23 3.48
N PRO A 382 56.52 27.19 4.17
CA PRO A 382 56.63 26.64 5.53
C PRO A 382 55.68 27.31 6.54
N GLU A 383 55.38 28.59 6.35
CA GLU A 383 54.37 29.28 7.16
C GLU A 383 52.96 28.78 6.87
N TRP A 384 52.60 28.59 5.60
CA TRP A 384 51.27 28.10 5.22
C TRP A 384 51.02 26.65 5.67
N MET A 385 52.02 25.77 5.55
CA MET A 385 51.94 24.42 6.11
C MET A 385 51.68 24.48 7.63
N LYS A 386 52.38 25.36 8.37
CA LYS A 386 52.17 25.53 9.82
C LYS A 386 50.83 26.22 10.18
N LYS A 387 50.40 27.21 9.39
CA LYS A 387 49.12 27.95 9.56
C LYS A 387 47.91 27.03 9.34
N LEU A 388 47.97 26.16 8.33
CA LEU A 388 46.87 25.26 7.98
C LEU A 388 46.95 23.91 8.70
N GLY A 389 48.12 23.50 9.18
CA GLY A 389 48.36 22.19 9.79
C GLY A 389 48.51 21.05 8.77
N HIS A 390 48.74 21.39 7.51
CA HIS A 390 48.79 20.42 6.40
C HIS A 390 50.03 19.53 6.46
N LYS A 391 49.90 18.31 5.97
CA LYS A 391 50.99 17.34 5.76
C LYS A 391 50.86 16.80 4.34
N PHE A 392 51.98 16.56 3.67
CA PHE A 392 51.94 15.95 2.34
C PHE A 392 51.84 14.42 2.43
N GLY A 393 51.00 13.82 1.58
CA GLY A 393 50.77 12.38 1.48
C GLY A 393 49.63 12.03 0.53
N GLU A 394 49.68 10.86 -0.10
CA GLU A 394 48.51 10.29 -0.82
C GLU A 394 47.58 9.62 0.21
N ASP A 395 47.01 10.45 1.10
CA ASP A 395 46.00 10.02 2.06
C ASP A 395 44.58 10.35 1.60
N GLY A 396 44.41 11.27 0.63
CA GLY A 396 43.13 11.74 0.09
C GLY A 396 42.58 13.05 0.68
N GLU A 397 43.30 13.75 1.57
CA GLU A 397 42.97 15.11 2.05
C GLU A 397 43.71 16.20 1.23
N PHE A 398 43.00 17.22 0.72
CA PHE A 398 43.63 18.28 -0.07
C PHE A 398 42.97 19.65 0.05
N TRP A 399 43.78 20.70 -0.12
CA TRP A 399 43.32 22.09 -0.14
C TRP A 399 43.00 22.57 -1.57
N ILE A 400 41.96 23.40 -1.68
CA ILE A 400 41.57 24.10 -2.91
C ILE A 400 41.14 25.53 -2.57
N CYS A 401 41.25 26.47 -3.50
CA CYS A 401 40.67 27.80 -3.33
C CYS A 401 39.18 27.82 -3.72
N TYR A 402 38.43 28.79 -3.20
CA TYR A 402 37.00 28.91 -3.41
C TYR A 402 36.59 29.05 -4.89
N GLU A 403 37.41 29.71 -5.69
CA GLU A 403 37.17 29.94 -7.12
C GLU A 403 37.33 28.65 -7.94
N ASP A 404 38.34 27.82 -7.64
CA ASP A 404 38.51 26.52 -8.30
C ASP A 404 37.49 25.49 -7.75
N LEU A 405 37.08 25.57 -6.47
CA LEU A 405 35.97 24.75 -5.93
C LEU A 405 34.69 24.94 -6.76
N LEU A 406 34.22 26.18 -6.90
CA LEU A 406 33.02 26.52 -7.68
C LEU A 406 33.16 26.29 -9.20
N ARG A 407 34.39 26.02 -9.68
CA ARG A 407 34.69 25.77 -11.10
C ARG A 407 34.77 24.28 -11.45
N HIS A 408 35.20 23.44 -10.50
CA HIS A 408 35.41 22.00 -10.72
C HIS A 408 34.34 21.12 -10.09
N TYR A 409 33.64 21.57 -9.05
CA TYR A 409 32.48 20.90 -8.46
C TYR A 409 31.17 21.50 -8.99
N GLN A 410 30.15 20.65 -9.15
CA GLN A 410 28.89 21.02 -9.80
C GLN A 410 27.71 21.06 -8.82
N CYS A 411 27.71 20.15 -7.85
CA CYS A 411 26.64 19.96 -6.87
C CYS A 411 27.24 20.04 -5.46
N PHE A 412 26.61 20.81 -4.60
CA PHE A 412 26.92 20.96 -3.17
C PHE A 412 25.73 20.48 -2.35
N GLU A 413 26.03 19.83 -1.23
CA GLU A 413 25.06 19.24 -0.32
C GLU A 413 25.31 19.85 1.06
N ARG A 414 24.30 20.46 1.68
CA ARG A 414 24.41 21.16 2.96
C ARG A 414 23.39 20.62 3.94
N VAL A 415 23.83 20.06 5.06
CA VAL A 415 22.92 19.44 6.05
C VAL A 415 22.91 20.25 7.34
N ARG A 416 21.76 20.85 7.68
CA ARG A 416 21.56 21.50 8.98
C ARG A 416 21.47 20.45 10.07
N LEU A 417 22.23 20.66 11.14
CA LEU A 417 22.14 19.89 12.37
C LEU A 417 21.21 20.59 13.38
N PHE A 418 20.44 19.80 14.13
CA PHE A 418 19.52 20.28 15.16
C PHE A 418 20.07 19.95 16.55
N GLY A 419 20.22 20.97 17.40
CA GLY A 419 20.56 20.83 18.81
C GLY A 419 19.32 20.68 19.72
N PRO A 420 19.53 20.55 21.05
CA PRO A 420 18.46 20.37 22.03
C PRO A 420 17.52 21.58 22.18
N GLU A 421 17.84 22.74 21.58
CA GLU A 421 16.96 23.91 21.53
C GLU A 421 15.79 23.77 20.54
N TRP A 422 15.89 22.82 19.61
CA TRP A 422 14.88 22.56 18.58
C TRP A 422 13.86 21.51 19.02
N ASN A 423 12.60 21.85 18.81
CA ASN A 423 11.50 20.89 18.77
C ASN A 423 11.16 20.55 17.32
N VAL A 424 10.61 19.36 17.13
CA VAL A 424 10.02 18.88 15.88
C VAL A 424 8.57 18.44 16.13
N SER A 425 7.66 18.93 15.30
CA SER A 425 6.33 18.33 15.10
C SER A 425 6.33 17.60 13.75
N GLN A 426 5.66 16.46 13.66
CA GLN A 426 5.48 15.77 12.36
C GLN A 426 4.08 15.18 12.19
N ILE A 427 3.64 15.07 10.93
CA ILE A 427 2.40 14.41 10.53
C ILE A 427 2.59 13.75 9.16
N TRP A 428 1.96 12.60 8.92
CA TRP A 428 2.06 11.84 7.67
C TRP A 428 0.67 11.58 7.08
N THR A 429 0.56 11.54 5.75
CA THR A 429 -0.65 11.15 5.02
C THR A 429 -0.30 10.50 3.68
N THR A 430 -1.27 9.81 3.09
CA THR A 430 -1.22 9.41 1.68
C THR A 430 -1.83 10.52 0.81
N LEU A 431 -1.26 10.74 -0.37
CA LEU A 431 -1.73 11.67 -1.40
C LEU A 431 -1.83 10.94 -2.75
N HIS A 432 -2.95 11.14 -3.46
CA HIS A 432 -3.07 10.74 -4.87
C HIS A 432 -2.35 11.78 -5.73
N VAL A 433 -1.52 11.33 -6.68
CA VAL A 433 -0.79 12.23 -7.57
C VAL A 433 -1.50 12.27 -8.92
N PRO A 434 -2.16 13.38 -9.30
CA PRO A 434 -2.76 13.52 -10.63
C PRO A 434 -1.69 13.45 -11.73
N TRP A 435 -2.11 13.13 -12.95
CA TRP A 435 -1.20 13.13 -14.11
C TRP A 435 -0.82 14.56 -14.53
N VAL A 436 -1.78 15.50 -14.42
CA VAL A 436 -1.51 16.93 -14.58
C VAL A 436 -0.71 17.41 -13.35
N GLN A 437 0.38 18.15 -13.59
CA GLN A 437 1.30 18.59 -12.54
C GLN A 437 0.73 19.83 -11.84
N GLU A 438 -0.08 19.64 -10.81
CA GLU A 438 -0.78 20.69 -10.05
C GLU A 438 -0.48 20.59 -8.53
N TYR A 439 -0.88 21.59 -7.75
CA TYR A 439 -0.87 21.47 -6.28
C TYR A 439 -1.99 20.53 -5.84
N ASN A 440 -1.70 19.67 -4.85
CA ASN A 440 -2.71 18.79 -4.29
C ASN A 440 -3.78 19.61 -3.57
N GLU A 441 -5.05 19.31 -3.85
CA GLU A 441 -6.20 19.87 -3.12
C GLU A 441 -6.17 19.50 -1.62
N THR A 442 -5.53 18.36 -1.29
CA THR A 442 -5.17 18.00 0.09
C THR A 442 -3.83 18.65 0.45
N TYR A 443 -3.84 19.49 1.47
CA TYR A 443 -2.67 20.24 1.94
C TYR A 443 -2.47 20.06 3.46
N PHE A 444 -1.30 20.47 3.96
CA PHE A 444 -1.03 20.46 5.40
C PHE A 444 -1.28 21.84 6.00
N SER A 445 -1.75 21.91 7.24
CA SER A 445 -1.85 23.15 8.00
C SER A 445 -0.99 23.09 9.25
N PHE A 446 -0.42 24.22 9.66
CA PHE A 446 0.29 24.35 10.93
C PHE A 446 0.06 25.71 11.57
N SER A 447 0.27 25.81 12.88
CA SER A 447 0.28 27.11 13.56
C SER A 447 1.44 27.25 14.54
N THR A 448 2.03 28.43 14.57
CA THR A 448 3.15 28.83 15.43
C THR A 448 2.65 29.72 16.55
N THR A 449 2.97 29.36 17.80
CA THR A 449 2.66 30.17 18.99
C THR A 449 3.60 31.38 19.17
N GLN A 450 4.78 31.36 18.54
CA GLN A 450 5.80 32.39 18.65
C GLN A 450 6.39 32.74 17.28
N SER A 451 7.10 33.88 17.21
CA SER A 451 7.89 34.27 16.04
C SER A 451 9.34 33.83 16.22
N GLY A 452 9.97 33.34 15.15
CA GLY A 452 11.36 32.88 15.15
C GLY A 452 11.67 31.93 13.98
N PRO A 453 12.86 31.31 14.01
CA PRO A 453 13.34 30.44 12.94
C PRO A 453 12.63 29.08 12.94
N VAL A 454 12.13 28.71 11.76
CA VAL A 454 11.40 27.48 11.46
C VAL A 454 12.01 26.80 10.24
N VAL A 455 12.17 25.48 10.29
CA VAL A 455 12.55 24.66 9.13
C VAL A 455 11.38 23.75 8.77
N ILE A 456 10.84 23.93 7.57
CA ILE A 456 9.69 23.19 7.05
C ILE A 456 10.21 22.16 6.04
N VAL A 457 9.85 20.90 6.20
CA VAL A 457 10.36 19.79 5.39
C VAL A 457 9.20 18.90 4.95
N ALA A 458 9.00 18.78 3.64
CA ALA A 458 8.14 17.76 3.05
C ALA A 458 9.02 16.56 2.65
N SER A 459 8.67 15.36 3.09
CA SER A 459 9.46 14.14 2.84
C SER A 459 8.57 13.00 2.36
N GLN A 460 9.09 12.14 1.49
CA GLN A 460 8.50 10.83 1.20
C GLN A 460 9.19 9.74 2.03
N LEU A 461 8.65 8.52 2.03
CA LEU A 461 9.27 7.36 2.65
C LEU A 461 10.60 7.02 1.95
N ASP A 462 11.61 6.58 2.69
CA ASP A 462 12.87 6.15 2.06
C ASP A 462 12.71 4.76 1.39
N GLU A 463 12.71 4.79 0.06
CA GLU A 463 12.64 3.63 -0.83
C GLU A 463 13.78 2.62 -0.58
N ARG A 464 14.94 3.07 -0.10
CA ARG A 464 16.14 2.24 0.10
C ARG A 464 15.93 1.13 1.15
N TYR A 465 15.13 1.38 2.19
CA TYR A 465 14.75 0.38 3.21
C TYR A 465 13.79 -0.71 2.71
N PHE A 466 13.25 -0.57 1.50
CA PHE A 466 12.39 -1.58 0.88
C PHE A 466 12.73 -1.81 -0.60
N ARG A 467 14.02 -1.73 -0.96
CA ARG A 467 14.52 -1.89 -2.33
C ARG A 467 14.01 -3.18 -3.01
N GLY A 468 13.51 -3.01 -4.24
CA GLY A 468 12.74 -3.99 -5.00
C GLY A 468 11.22 -3.95 -4.77
N LEU A 469 10.71 -3.26 -3.75
CA LEU A 469 9.26 -3.09 -3.50
C LEU A 469 8.80 -1.62 -3.59
N GLU A 470 9.64 -0.70 -4.08
CA GLU A 470 9.39 0.74 -4.19
C GLU A 470 8.07 1.04 -4.94
N GLY A 471 7.94 0.43 -6.12
CA GLY A 471 6.87 0.64 -7.09
C GLY A 471 7.42 1.07 -8.46
N GLN A 472 6.52 1.33 -9.40
CA GLN A 472 6.89 1.80 -10.75
C GLN A 472 6.97 3.34 -10.85
N TYR A 473 6.52 4.06 -9.81
CA TYR A 473 6.45 5.51 -9.80
C TYR A 473 7.59 6.11 -9.02
N MET A 474 8.32 7.02 -9.65
CA MET A 474 9.28 7.90 -8.97
C MET A 474 8.61 9.25 -8.73
N PHE A 475 8.80 9.83 -7.54
CA PHE A 475 8.25 11.13 -7.18
C PHE A 475 9.34 12.16 -6.91
N GLN A 476 9.09 13.40 -7.31
CA GLN A 476 9.83 14.61 -6.91
C GLN A 476 8.85 15.54 -6.18
N LEU A 477 9.29 16.06 -5.03
CA LEU A 477 8.46 16.88 -4.14
C LEU A 477 8.75 18.37 -4.32
N SER A 478 7.70 19.18 -4.24
CA SER A 478 7.78 20.63 -4.12
C SER A 478 6.61 21.15 -3.29
N PHE A 479 6.73 22.29 -2.62
CA PHE A 479 5.63 22.89 -1.86
C PHE A 479 5.68 24.43 -1.84
N ARG A 480 4.57 25.04 -1.43
CA ARG A 480 4.48 26.46 -1.08
C ARG A 480 4.00 26.64 0.34
N VAL A 481 4.44 27.71 0.99
CA VAL A 481 3.97 28.11 2.32
C VAL A 481 3.16 29.40 2.17
N HIS A 482 1.91 29.36 2.64
CA HIS A 482 0.97 30.47 2.62
C HIS A 482 0.64 30.88 4.06
N LYS A 483 0.29 32.15 4.28
CA LYS A 483 -0.26 32.62 5.56
C LYS A 483 -1.78 32.51 5.49
N ALA A 484 -2.42 31.86 6.46
CA ALA A 484 -3.84 31.56 6.40
C ALA A 484 -4.69 32.83 6.23
N GLY A 485 -5.63 32.83 5.28
CA GLY A 485 -6.46 33.99 4.93
C GLY A 485 -5.75 35.14 4.18
N VAL A 486 -4.59 34.87 3.59
CA VAL A 486 -3.84 35.81 2.73
C VAL A 486 -3.68 35.23 1.33
N ALA A 487 -3.99 36.01 0.30
CA ALA A 487 -3.79 35.60 -1.09
C ALA A 487 -2.32 35.75 -1.48
N GLY A 488 -1.79 34.79 -2.25
CA GLY A 488 -0.36 34.68 -2.57
C GLY A 488 0.39 33.74 -1.62
N TYR A 489 1.67 33.48 -1.91
CA TYR A 489 2.54 32.61 -1.12
C TYR A 489 3.73 33.38 -0.54
N ILE A 490 4.23 32.94 0.61
CA ILE A 490 5.42 33.53 1.28
C ILE A 490 6.69 33.03 0.57
N VAL A 491 6.74 31.72 0.34
CA VAL A 491 7.90 31.04 -0.27
C VAL A 491 7.45 29.78 -1.00
N ARG A 492 8.29 29.34 -1.94
CA ARG A 492 8.20 28.06 -2.64
C ARG A 492 9.47 27.27 -2.31
N SER A 493 9.36 25.97 -2.07
CA SER A 493 10.54 25.13 -1.90
C SER A 493 11.34 25.06 -3.19
N GLU A 494 12.66 25.10 -3.09
CA GLU A 494 13.54 24.74 -4.19
C GLU A 494 13.26 23.30 -4.60
N THR A 495 13.24 23.04 -5.91
CA THR A 495 12.87 21.72 -6.46
C THR A 495 14.15 20.96 -6.80
N ALA A 496 14.72 20.33 -5.78
CA ALA A 496 15.97 19.57 -5.89
C ALA A 496 15.94 18.57 -7.06
N HIS A 497 17.04 18.52 -7.81
CA HIS A 497 17.12 17.78 -9.08
C HIS A 497 17.58 16.34 -8.89
N ARG A 498 18.41 16.05 -7.86
CA ARG A 498 18.87 14.69 -7.53
C ARG A 498 18.26 14.21 -6.22
N MET A 499 18.21 15.07 -5.20
CA MET A 499 17.60 14.73 -3.90
C MET A 499 16.08 14.64 -4.04
N ARG A 500 15.55 13.41 -4.15
CA ARG A 500 14.10 13.16 -4.25
C ARG A 500 13.44 12.95 -2.89
N ARG A 501 14.19 12.51 -1.88
CA ARG A 501 13.67 12.07 -0.57
C ARG A 501 12.89 13.17 0.17
N SER A 502 13.34 14.42 0.07
CA SER A 502 12.67 15.57 0.70
C SER A 502 12.94 16.89 0.00
N ALA A 503 11.99 17.81 0.12
CA ALA A 503 12.19 19.25 -0.12
C ALA A 503 12.11 20.00 1.23
N ASN A 504 12.82 21.11 1.37
CA ASN A 504 12.83 21.93 2.58
C ASN A 504 12.92 23.43 2.30
N VAL A 505 12.53 24.23 3.31
CA VAL A 505 12.80 25.67 3.38
C VAL A 505 13.11 26.06 4.83
N GLU A 506 14.08 26.96 5.01
CA GLU A 506 14.35 27.67 6.28
C GLU A 506 13.75 29.08 6.21
N LEU A 507 13.00 29.49 7.23
CA LEU A 507 12.34 30.80 7.32
C LEU A 507 12.40 31.34 8.75
N ASP A 508 12.42 32.66 8.91
CA ASP A 508 11.89 33.30 10.12
C ASP A 508 10.40 33.58 9.90
N LEU A 509 9.54 33.04 10.77
CA LEU A 509 8.09 33.22 10.69
C LEU A 509 7.56 34.05 11.87
N GLU A 510 6.36 34.59 11.70
CA GLU A 510 5.59 35.23 12.77
C GLU A 510 4.78 34.18 13.54
N ALA A 511 4.16 34.58 14.66
CA ALA A 511 3.11 33.79 15.28
C ALA A 511 1.84 33.84 14.41
N GLY A 512 1.27 32.69 14.06
CA GLY A 512 0.10 32.64 13.19
C GLY A 512 -0.24 31.23 12.67
N ALA A 513 -1.25 31.16 11.79
CA ALA A 513 -1.61 29.94 11.07
C ALA A 513 -1.08 30.00 9.62
N TYR A 514 -0.64 28.86 9.13
CA TYR A 514 0.06 28.69 7.85
C TYR A 514 -0.42 27.42 7.14
N GLU A 515 -0.39 27.46 5.82
CA GLU A 515 -0.88 26.39 4.93
C GLU A 515 0.24 25.96 3.99
N VAL A 516 0.43 24.66 3.82
CA VAL A 516 1.53 24.05 3.05
C VAL A 516 0.95 23.17 1.95
N TYR A 517 0.84 23.76 0.76
CA TYR A 517 0.35 23.09 -0.45
C TYR A 517 1.49 22.35 -1.14
N VAL A 518 1.33 21.04 -1.35
CA VAL A 518 2.37 20.18 -1.93
C VAL A 518 2.04 19.86 -3.39
N LYS A 519 3.00 20.08 -4.28
CA LYS A 519 2.94 19.72 -5.72
C LYS A 519 3.93 18.58 -5.95
N ILE A 520 3.40 17.42 -6.34
CA ILE A 520 4.16 16.19 -6.52
C ILE A 520 4.25 15.91 -8.01
N LYS A 521 5.47 15.84 -8.52
CA LYS A 521 5.73 15.41 -9.90
C LYS A 521 6.03 13.92 -9.88
N ALA A 522 5.29 13.14 -10.66
CA ALA A 522 5.47 11.70 -10.77
C ALA A 522 5.86 11.30 -12.19
N TRP A 523 6.67 10.26 -12.31
CA TRP A 523 6.95 9.56 -13.56
C TRP A 523 6.76 8.06 -13.34
N ARG A 524 6.18 7.37 -14.33
CA ARG A 524 6.12 5.90 -14.34
C ARG A 524 7.32 5.35 -15.12
N ASN A 525 7.93 4.31 -14.59
CA ASN A 525 9.02 3.58 -15.23
C ASN A 525 8.57 2.16 -15.58
N ASP A 526 8.28 1.94 -16.87
CA ASP A 526 7.76 0.67 -17.37
C ASP A 526 8.81 -0.46 -17.40
N TYR A 527 10.10 -0.15 -17.19
CA TYR A 527 11.17 -1.14 -17.01
C TYR A 527 11.23 -1.70 -15.56
N VAL A 528 10.39 -1.19 -14.66
CA VAL A 528 10.24 -1.65 -13.27
C VAL A 528 8.92 -2.41 -13.12
N LEU A 529 8.95 -3.53 -12.39
CA LEU A 529 7.77 -4.33 -12.04
C LEU A 529 7.00 -3.69 -10.87
N PRO A 530 5.66 -3.69 -10.90
CA PRO A 530 4.87 -3.26 -9.74
C PRO A 530 5.03 -4.22 -8.56
N VAL A 531 4.82 -3.71 -7.35
CA VAL A 531 5.07 -4.40 -6.07
C VAL A 531 4.47 -5.81 -6.04
N GLN A 532 3.21 -5.97 -6.47
CA GLN A 532 2.50 -7.25 -6.55
C GLN A 532 3.13 -8.25 -7.55
N ALA A 533 3.81 -7.78 -8.60
CA ALA A 533 4.54 -8.64 -9.53
C ALA A 533 5.90 -9.06 -8.94
N THR A 534 6.65 -8.14 -8.32
CA THR A 534 7.93 -8.47 -7.67
C THR A 534 7.75 -9.45 -6.50
N ILE A 535 6.67 -9.34 -5.73
CA ILE A 535 6.31 -10.34 -4.71
C ILE A 535 6.07 -11.71 -5.36
N ARG A 536 5.29 -11.79 -6.46
CA ARG A 536 5.04 -13.06 -7.17
C ARG A 536 6.32 -13.68 -7.76
N LYS A 537 7.27 -12.86 -8.22
CA LYS A 537 8.61 -13.27 -8.71
C LYS A 537 9.43 -13.95 -7.61
N TRP A 538 9.50 -13.36 -6.42
CA TRP A 538 10.44 -13.79 -5.37
C TRP A 538 9.87 -14.66 -4.23
N ALA A 539 8.54 -14.67 -4.01
CA ALA A 539 7.93 -15.35 -2.86
C ALA A 539 8.16 -16.87 -2.79
N LYS A 540 8.51 -17.52 -3.91
CA LYS A 540 8.85 -18.96 -3.96
C LYS A 540 10.33 -19.26 -3.68
N SER A 541 11.23 -18.31 -3.94
CA SER A 541 12.69 -18.52 -3.97
C SER A 541 13.42 -17.81 -2.82
N LYS A 542 13.23 -16.49 -2.67
CA LYS A 542 13.84 -15.67 -1.60
C LYS A 542 12.80 -15.31 -0.53
N ARG A 543 12.16 -16.34 0.05
CA ARG A 543 11.04 -16.20 1.00
C ARG A 543 11.38 -15.32 2.19
N ASP A 544 12.54 -15.52 2.80
CA ASP A 544 12.88 -14.84 4.05
C ASP A 544 13.40 -13.43 3.79
N LYS A 545 14.07 -13.15 2.66
CA LYS A 545 14.27 -11.79 2.13
C LYS A 545 12.94 -11.05 1.96
N VAL A 546 12.00 -11.62 1.21
CA VAL A 546 10.66 -11.02 1.00
C VAL A 546 9.94 -10.80 2.33
N SER A 547 10.10 -11.69 3.32
CA SER A 547 9.55 -11.50 4.67
C SER A 547 10.35 -10.53 5.57
N ARG A 548 11.57 -10.12 5.22
CA ARG A 548 12.31 -9.03 5.88
C ARG A 548 11.95 -7.69 5.25
N ILE A 549 12.17 -7.54 3.94
CA ILE A 549 11.88 -6.35 3.15
C ILE A 549 10.38 -5.96 3.24
N GLY A 550 9.48 -6.95 3.17
CA GLY A 550 8.04 -6.73 3.34
C GLY A 550 7.62 -6.23 4.73
N LYS A 551 8.43 -6.41 5.79
CA LYS A 551 8.16 -5.81 7.12
C LYS A 551 8.56 -4.34 7.16
N ALA A 552 9.69 -3.98 6.53
CA ALA A 552 10.12 -2.60 6.40
C ALA A 552 9.11 -1.80 5.55
N TYR A 553 8.67 -2.37 4.43
CA TYR A 553 7.62 -1.80 3.58
C TYR A 553 6.30 -1.58 4.34
N ASP A 554 5.79 -2.61 5.04
CA ASP A 554 4.57 -2.52 5.85
C ASP A 554 4.67 -1.46 6.95
N LEU A 555 5.85 -1.32 7.58
CA LEU A 555 6.11 -0.36 8.64
C LEU A 555 6.16 1.07 8.09
N ALA A 556 6.90 1.31 7.01
CA ALA A 556 6.99 2.62 6.36
C ALA A 556 5.61 3.09 5.86
N HIS A 557 4.89 2.26 5.10
CA HIS A 557 3.56 2.61 4.58
C HIS A 557 2.48 2.68 5.68
N SER A 558 2.73 2.16 6.89
CA SER A 558 1.82 2.38 8.02
C SER A 558 1.79 3.83 8.53
N ARG A 559 2.85 4.62 8.27
CA ARG A 559 2.85 6.08 8.57
C ARG A 559 1.83 6.84 7.73
N GLY A 560 1.63 6.43 6.48
CA GLY A 560 0.74 7.09 5.53
C GLY A 560 -0.76 6.82 5.73
N GLN A 561 -1.16 6.13 6.82
CA GLN A 561 -2.57 5.83 7.06
C GLN A 561 -3.40 7.11 7.17
N ILE A 562 -4.48 7.18 6.39
CA ILE A 562 -5.41 8.30 6.37
C ILE A 562 -6.17 8.30 7.70
N ILE A 563 -5.68 9.10 8.65
CA ILE A 563 -6.41 9.41 9.88
C ILE A 563 -7.51 10.42 9.52
N GLU A 564 -8.75 10.02 9.75
CA GLU A 564 -9.93 10.87 9.63
C GLU A 564 -10.08 11.75 10.88
N SER A 565 -10.35 13.03 10.68
CA SER A 565 -10.76 13.95 11.72
C SER A 565 -12.14 13.56 12.27
N LYS A 566 -12.45 14.00 13.50
CA LYS A 566 -13.77 13.81 14.10
C LYS A 566 -14.91 14.51 13.34
N GLU A 567 -14.56 15.41 12.41
CA GLU A 567 -15.50 16.18 11.59
C GLU A 567 -15.63 15.53 10.21
N GLU A 568 -14.52 15.19 9.55
CA GLU A 568 -14.51 14.38 8.31
C GLU A 568 -15.35 13.10 8.50
N LYS A 569 -15.09 12.37 9.60
CA LYS A 569 -15.82 11.15 9.93
C LYS A 569 -17.33 11.39 10.10
N LYS A 570 -17.74 12.44 10.80
CA LYS A 570 -19.17 12.78 10.99
C LYS A 570 -19.85 13.11 9.67
N VAL A 571 -19.18 13.84 8.77
CA VAL A 571 -19.75 14.20 7.47
C VAL A 571 -19.84 12.98 6.57
N ARG A 572 -18.85 12.07 6.58
CA ARG A 572 -19.00 10.77 5.91
C ARG A 572 -20.18 9.97 6.48
N GLU A 573 -20.25 9.79 7.80
CA GLU A 573 -21.36 9.04 8.43
C GLU A 573 -22.72 9.66 8.08
N ALA A 574 -22.84 10.99 8.01
CA ALA A 574 -24.07 11.67 7.56
C ALA A 574 -24.38 11.42 6.07
N TYR A 575 -23.37 11.42 5.20
CA TYR A 575 -23.52 11.13 3.77
C TYR A 575 -23.83 9.65 3.50
N GLU A 576 -23.17 8.72 4.17
CA GLU A 576 -23.44 7.28 4.10
C GLU A 576 -24.88 6.99 4.54
N ASN A 577 -25.34 7.59 5.64
CA ASN A 577 -26.74 7.52 6.06
C ASN A 577 -27.70 8.12 5.01
N ARG A 578 -27.39 9.30 4.44
CA ARG A 578 -28.19 9.92 3.36
C ARG A 578 -28.25 9.03 2.11
N ARG A 579 -27.15 8.39 1.73
CA ARG A 579 -27.04 7.47 0.59
C ARG A 579 -27.81 6.17 0.84
N MET A 580 -27.72 5.59 2.03
CA MET A 580 -28.52 4.42 2.43
C MET A 580 -30.02 4.76 2.50
N GLN A 581 -30.41 5.95 2.96
CA GLN A 581 -31.79 6.43 2.89
C GLN A 581 -32.26 6.62 1.44
N LYS A 582 -31.45 7.25 0.56
CA LYS A 582 -31.72 7.35 -0.89
C LYS A 582 -31.93 5.93 -1.49
N LYS A 583 -31.07 4.94 -1.19
CA LYS A 583 -31.21 3.54 -1.66
C LYS A 583 -32.43 2.80 -1.09
N ARG A 584 -32.66 2.84 0.23
CA ARG A 584 -33.83 2.22 0.88
C ARG A 584 -35.15 2.79 0.33
N ALA A 585 -35.21 4.09 0.04
CA ALA A 585 -36.37 4.72 -0.60
C ALA A 585 -36.60 4.26 -2.05
N VAL A 586 -35.55 3.93 -2.81
CA VAL A 586 -35.69 3.31 -4.15
C VAL A 586 -36.20 1.88 -4.02
N ALA A 587 -35.59 1.06 -3.16
CA ALA A 587 -36.07 -0.31 -2.90
C ALA A 587 -37.53 -0.33 -2.44
N LYS A 588 -37.96 0.61 -1.58
CA LYS A 588 -39.35 0.79 -1.15
C LYS A 588 -40.30 1.09 -2.30
N ARG A 589 -39.90 1.96 -3.25
CA ARG A 589 -40.70 2.26 -4.46
C ARG A 589 -40.78 1.08 -5.41
N ASP A 590 -39.69 0.35 -5.64
CA ASP A 590 -39.70 -0.84 -6.51
C ASP A 590 -40.50 -1.99 -5.90
N LEU A 591 -40.44 -2.17 -4.58
CA LEU A 591 -41.27 -3.12 -3.84
C LEU A 591 -42.76 -2.75 -3.94
N GLN A 592 -43.12 -1.49 -3.70
CA GLN A 592 -44.48 -0.97 -3.92
C GLN A 592 -44.96 -1.14 -5.37
N LYS A 593 -44.07 -0.97 -6.36
CA LYS A 593 -44.36 -1.17 -7.78
C LYS A 593 -44.63 -2.65 -8.09
N ARG A 594 -43.74 -3.56 -7.65
CA ARG A 594 -43.93 -5.02 -7.77
C ARG A 594 -45.25 -5.48 -7.15
N PHE A 595 -45.62 -4.96 -5.98
CA PHE A 595 -46.91 -5.27 -5.36
C PHE A 595 -48.11 -4.72 -6.16
N LYS A 596 -48.05 -3.49 -6.68
CA LYS A 596 -49.09 -2.92 -7.56
C LYS A 596 -49.25 -3.74 -8.85
N ASP A 597 -48.14 -4.11 -9.49
CA ASP A 597 -48.14 -4.93 -10.71
C ASP A 597 -48.74 -6.33 -10.45
N ALA A 598 -48.37 -6.97 -9.33
CA ALA A 598 -48.95 -8.25 -8.91
C ALA A 598 -50.46 -8.14 -8.59
N TYR A 599 -50.91 -7.05 -7.98
CA TYR A 599 -52.34 -6.78 -7.75
C TYR A 599 -53.10 -6.61 -9.08
N TYR A 600 -52.58 -5.83 -10.02
CA TYR A 600 -53.20 -5.67 -11.35
C TYR A 600 -53.22 -6.99 -12.14
N GLN A 601 -52.19 -7.84 -12.01
CA GLN A 601 -52.20 -9.19 -12.59
C GLN A 601 -53.31 -10.05 -11.96
N LYS A 602 -53.36 -10.19 -10.63
CA LYS A 602 -54.42 -10.95 -9.92
C LYS A 602 -55.83 -10.46 -10.27
N LYS A 603 -56.05 -9.14 -10.31
CA LYS A 603 -57.34 -8.55 -10.71
C LYS A 603 -57.72 -8.92 -12.14
N LYS A 604 -56.78 -8.80 -13.09
CA LYS A 604 -56.98 -9.15 -14.50
C LYS A 604 -57.24 -10.66 -14.69
N GLU A 605 -56.65 -11.50 -13.85
CA GLU A 605 -56.94 -12.94 -13.81
C GLU A 605 -58.30 -13.26 -13.22
N HIS A 606 -58.74 -12.54 -12.19
CA HIS A 606 -60.09 -12.66 -11.62
C HIS A 606 -61.16 -12.20 -12.63
N GLU A 607 -60.97 -11.09 -13.33
CA GLU A 607 -61.84 -10.65 -14.43
C GLU A 607 -61.90 -11.69 -15.57
N ARG A 608 -60.75 -12.31 -15.91
CA ARG A 608 -60.67 -13.43 -16.85
C ARG A 608 -61.37 -14.69 -16.33
N SER A 609 -61.34 -14.98 -15.03
CA SER A 609 -62.02 -16.15 -14.45
C SER A 609 -63.54 -15.94 -14.42
N GLN A 610 -64.02 -14.77 -14.00
CA GLN A 610 -65.44 -14.40 -14.04
C GLN A 610 -66.00 -14.44 -15.47
N THR A 611 -65.32 -13.85 -16.45
CA THR A 611 -65.78 -13.88 -17.85
C THR A 611 -65.73 -15.28 -18.47
N ARG A 612 -64.77 -16.13 -18.10
CA ARG A 612 -64.77 -17.57 -18.44
C ARG A 612 -65.95 -18.30 -17.78
N ALA A 613 -66.26 -18.02 -16.52
CA ALA A 613 -67.37 -18.62 -15.79
C ALA A 613 -68.74 -18.20 -16.36
N ALA A 614 -68.90 -16.93 -16.73
CA ALA A 614 -70.08 -16.39 -17.41
C ALA A 614 -70.31 -17.10 -18.77
N LYS A 615 -69.28 -17.15 -19.62
CA LYS A 615 -69.34 -17.89 -20.90
C LYS A 615 -69.59 -19.39 -20.72
N LYS A 616 -69.12 -20.00 -19.63
CA LYS A 616 -69.43 -21.40 -19.26
C LYS A 616 -70.90 -21.57 -18.88
N LYS A 617 -71.45 -20.68 -18.03
CA LYS A 617 -72.88 -20.63 -17.63
C LYS A 617 -73.81 -20.37 -18.83
N GLU A 618 -73.40 -19.51 -19.77
CA GLU A 618 -74.15 -19.24 -21.00
C GLU A 618 -74.13 -20.46 -21.94
N LYS A 619 -72.96 -21.07 -22.18
CA LYS A 619 -72.81 -22.26 -23.04
C LYS A 619 -73.56 -23.47 -22.47
N THR A 620 -73.74 -23.59 -21.14
CA THR A 620 -74.62 -24.61 -20.55
C THR A 620 -76.11 -24.28 -20.72
N LYS A 621 -76.52 -23.00 -20.59
CA LYS A 621 -77.90 -22.58 -20.92
C LYS A 621 -78.25 -22.85 -22.39
N ALA A 622 -77.36 -22.53 -23.33
CA ALA A 622 -77.55 -22.82 -24.75
C ALA A 622 -77.73 -24.32 -25.02
N LYS A 623 -76.84 -25.18 -24.48
CA LYS A 623 -76.96 -26.64 -24.59
C LYS A 623 -78.20 -27.22 -23.91
N ALA A 624 -78.73 -26.56 -22.87
CA ALA A 624 -79.99 -26.96 -22.24
C ALA A 624 -81.20 -26.64 -23.14
N ALA A 625 -81.22 -25.45 -23.76
CA ALA A 625 -82.26 -25.06 -24.73
C ALA A 625 -82.23 -25.92 -26.01
N GLU A 626 -81.03 -26.25 -26.50
CA GLU A 626 -80.82 -27.18 -27.62
C GLU A 626 -81.37 -28.58 -27.30
N LYS A 627 -81.04 -29.13 -26.13
CA LYS A 627 -81.62 -30.40 -25.63
C LYS A 627 -83.15 -30.32 -25.43
N ALA A 628 -83.71 -29.15 -25.14
CA ALA A 628 -85.16 -28.96 -25.04
C ALA A 628 -85.82 -29.04 -26.43
N LYS A 629 -85.31 -28.33 -27.44
CA LYS A 629 -85.79 -28.42 -28.83
C LYS A 629 -85.72 -29.84 -29.38
N ALA A 630 -84.57 -30.49 -29.26
CA ALA A 630 -84.40 -31.88 -29.70
C ALA A 630 -85.36 -32.88 -29.00
N LYS A 631 -85.84 -32.55 -27.79
CA LYS A 631 -86.84 -33.34 -27.05
C LYS A 631 -88.27 -33.11 -27.55
N GLU A 632 -88.59 -31.94 -28.10
CA GLU A 632 -89.85 -31.69 -28.80
C GLU A 632 -89.87 -32.27 -30.22
N GLU A 633 -88.81 -32.08 -30.99
CA GLU A 633 -88.65 -32.67 -32.33
C GLU A 633 -88.76 -34.21 -32.27
N ARG A 634 -88.15 -34.83 -31.26
CA ARG A 634 -88.29 -36.28 -31.00
C ARG A 634 -89.68 -36.71 -30.50
N LYS A 635 -90.50 -35.80 -29.96
CA LYS A 635 -91.94 -36.05 -29.72
C LYS A 635 -92.73 -35.99 -31.02
N ALA A 636 -92.51 -34.96 -31.84
CA ALA A 636 -93.18 -34.79 -33.13
C ALA A 636 -92.92 -35.98 -34.08
N ALA A 637 -91.65 -36.39 -34.23
CA ALA A 637 -91.28 -37.56 -35.02
C ALA A 637 -91.93 -38.87 -34.51
N LYS A 638 -92.09 -39.02 -33.19
CA LYS A 638 -92.80 -40.17 -32.60
C LYS A 638 -94.32 -40.16 -32.82
N ALA A 639 -94.94 -39.02 -33.10
CA ALA A 639 -96.34 -38.97 -33.50
C ALA A 639 -96.51 -39.51 -34.93
N VAL A 640 -95.73 -38.98 -35.88
CA VAL A 640 -95.77 -39.38 -37.31
C VAL A 640 -95.47 -40.87 -37.49
N ALA A 641 -94.45 -41.39 -36.81
CA ALA A 641 -94.11 -42.82 -36.87
C ALA A 641 -95.23 -43.74 -36.34
N LYS A 642 -96.08 -43.26 -35.43
CA LYS A 642 -97.19 -44.03 -34.86
C LYS A 642 -98.39 -44.12 -35.80
N GLU A 643 -98.56 -43.15 -36.70
CA GLU A 643 -99.62 -43.19 -37.73
C GLU A 643 -99.24 -44.09 -38.91
N ALA A 644 -97.97 -44.06 -39.35
CA ALA A 644 -97.47 -44.94 -40.41
C ALA A 644 -97.57 -46.43 -40.05
N ALA A 645 -97.19 -46.79 -38.81
CA ALA A 645 -97.22 -48.18 -38.33
C ALA A 645 -98.63 -48.81 -38.27
N ALA A 646 -99.70 -48.00 -38.30
CA ALA A 646 -101.08 -48.49 -38.24
C ALA A 646 -101.63 -49.03 -39.56
N LYS A 647 -100.97 -48.77 -40.71
CA LYS A 647 -101.50 -49.11 -42.05
C LYS A 647 -100.93 -50.39 -42.67
N GLU A 648 -99.73 -50.84 -42.26
CA GLU A 648 -99.06 -52.02 -42.84
C GLU A 648 -99.48 -53.36 -42.22
N LEU A 649 -99.94 -53.39 -40.95
CA LEU A 649 -100.19 -54.65 -40.23
C LEU A 649 -101.45 -55.43 -40.69
N ALA A 650 -102.10 -55.01 -41.78
CA ALA A 650 -103.36 -55.56 -42.27
C ALA A 650 -103.21 -56.56 -43.44
N LYS A 651 -102.00 -56.80 -43.98
CA LYS A 651 -101.87 -57.49 -45.27
C LYS A 651 -100.63 -58.40 -45.47
N GLN A 652 -100.54 -59.48 -44.68
CA GLN A 652 -100.24 -60.84 -45.19
C GLN A 652 -100.19 -61.91 -44.08
N LYS A 653 -100.74 -63.10 -44.37
CA LYS A 653 -100.63 -64.32 -43.53
C LYS A 653 -100.90 -65.58 -44.37
N ALA A 654 -99.89 -66.08 -45.09
CA ALA A 654 -99.95 -67.40 -45.74
C ALA A 654 -98.55 -67.93 -46.10
N THR A 655 -98.32 -69.22 -45.77
CA THR A 655 -97.43 -70.21 -46.41
C THR A 655 -95.96 -69.88 -46.71
N ALA A 656 -95.06 -70.78 -46.29
CA ALA A 656 -93.65 -70.82 -46.64
C ALA A 656 -93.33 -72.06 -47.51
N ASP A 657 -92.25 -72.01 -48.28
CA ASP A 657 -91.13 -72.98 -48.26
C ASP A 657 -90.08 -72.60 -49.32
N GLY A 658 -88.80 -72.96 -49.12
CA GLY A 658 -87.75 -72.78 -50.16
C GLY A 658 -86.39 -72.21 -49.73
N VAL A 659 -85.65 -72.97 -48.91
CA VAL A 659 -84.20 -72.88 -48.59
C VAL A 659 -83.30 -72.09 -49.56
N SER A 660 -82.48 -71.15 -49.05
CA SER A 660 -81.00 -71.14 -49.22
C SER A 660 -80.24 -70.08 -48.39
N ALA A 661 -78.96 -70.36 -48.15
CA ALA A 661 -77.83 -69.44 -47.88
C ALA A 661 -77.80 -68.54 -46.62
N LYS A 662 -77.06 -69.06 -45.61
CA LYS A 662 -76.07 -68.39 -44.74
C LYS A 662 -76.46 -67.54 -43.52
N ASP A 663 -75.59 -67.76 -42.52
CA ASP A 663 -75.09 -66.87 -41.47
C ASP A 663 -75.84 -66.69 -40.13
N GLU A 664 -75.03 -66.28 -39.14
CA GLU A 664 -75.31 -65.99 -37.73
C GLU A 664 -75.88 -67.11 -36.83
N THR A 665 -75.13 -67.50 -35.78
CA THR A 665 -75.40 -67.03 -34.39
C THR A 665 -74.52 -67.72 -33.33
N SER A 666 -73.57 -67.00 -32.70
CA SER A 666 -73.20 -67.27 -31.30
C SER A 666 -72.43 -66.12 -30.60
N LYS A 667 -73.15 -65.38 -29.74
CA LYS A 667 -72.74 -64.80 -28.45
C LYS A 667 -71.50 -63.87 -28.31
N THR A 668 -71.79 -62.76 -27.59
CA THR A 668 -71.00 -62.07 -26.53
C THR A 668 -69.84 -61.11 -26.88
N ASN A 669 -70.06 -59.86 -26.43
CA ASN A 669 -69.12 -58.89 -25.83
C ASN A 669 -68.12 -58.14 -26.73
N GLY A 670 -67.97 -56.83 -26.43
CA GLY A 670 -66.95 -55.93 -26.98
C GLY A 670 -67.50 -54.96 -28.03
N VAL A 671 -67.34 -53.64 -27.80
CA VAL A 671 -67.66 -52.59 -28.78
C VAL A 671 -66.37 -52.20 -29.51
N GLU A 672 -66.53 -51.75 -30.76
CA GLU A 672 -65.53 -51.82 -31.83
C GLU A 672 -64.45 -50.72 -31.83
N ALA A 673 -63.43 -50.97 -32.65
CA ALA A 673 -62.46 -50.01 -33.19
C ALA A 673 -63.05 -49.34 -34.47
N ALA A 674 -62.35 -48.59 -35.34
CA ALA A 674 -60.91 -48.43 -35.55
C ALA A 674 -60.52 -47.07 -36.22
N GLU A 675 -59.23 -46.96 -36.53
CA GLU A 675 -58.54 -45.92 -37.31
C GLU A 675 -59.14 -45.73 -38.75
N MET A 676 -58.89 -44.67 -39.54
CA MET A 676 -57.56 -44.17 -39.96
C MET A 676 -57.53 -42.73 -40.56
N LYS A 677 -56.44 -42.02 -40.21
CA LYS A 677 -55.50 -41.21 -41.04
C LYS A 677 -55.94 -40.07 -41.99
N LYS A 678 -55.00 -39.11 -42.09
CA LYS A 678 -54.65 -38.23 -43.26
C LYS A 678 -55.64 -37.08 -43.60
N GLU A 679 -55.24 -35.92 -44.14
CA GLU A 679 -53.93 -35.27 -44.41
C GLU A 679 -54.15 -33.76 -44.73
N VAL A 680 -53.07 -32.95 -44.95
CA VAL A 680 -53.06 -31.55 -45.47
C VAL A 680 -53.62 -30.52 -44.46
N ALA A 681 -52.85 -29.56 -43.90
CA ALA A 681 -52.20 -28.36 -44.46
C ALA A 681 -53.19 -27.30 -44.99
N SER A 682 -52.93 -25.98 -44.96
CA SER A 682 -51.79 -25.16 -44.51
C SER A 682 -52.32 -23.94 -43.68
N ALA A 683 -51.62 -22.87 -43.29
CA ALA A 683 -50.27 -22.35 -43.58
C ALA A 683 -49.77 -21.41 -42.44
N ASP A 684 -48.54 -20.89 -42.58
CA ASP A 684 -48.01 -19.60 -42.09
C ASP A 684 -47.92 -19.31 -40.56
N LEU A 685 -46.98 -18.50 -40.02
CA LEU A 685 -45.69 -17.94 -40.48
C LEU A 685 -44.95 -17.41 -39.22
N ASP A 686 -43.62 -17.43 -39.05
CA ASP A 686 -42.56 -18.24 -39.69
C ASP A 686 -42.15 -19.40 -38.74
N GLY A 687 -41.11 -19.44 -37.89
CA GLY A 687 -39.90 -18.62 -37.70
C GLY A 687 -39.81 -17.84 -36.38
N LYS A 688 -38.62 -17.54 -35.83
CA LYS A 688 -37.23 -17.96 -36.14
C LYS A 688 -36.31 -17.69 -34.92
N SER A 689 -35.15 -18.33 -34.73
CA SER A 689 -34.51 -19.46 -35.43
C SER A 689 -33.44 -20.14 -34.57
N GLU A 690 -33.28 -21.46 -34.77
CA GLU A 690 -32.06 -22.27 -34.61
C GLU A 690 -31.19 -22.18 -33.33
N SER A 691 -31.16 -23.31 -32.60
CA SER A 691 -29.92 -23.94 -32.12
C SER A 691 -30.05 -25.46 -32.33
N LYS A 692 -28.93 -26.20 -32.46
CA LYS A 692 -28.94 -27.57 -33.01
C LYS A 692 -27.97 -28.53 -32.30
N GLU A 693 -28.47 -29.73 -32.03
CA GLU A 693 -27.84 -31.05 -31.79
C GLU A 693 -26.46 -31.13 -31.09
N VAL A 694 -26.30 -31.80 -29.92
CA VAL A 694 -26.55 -33.22 -29.53
C VAL A 694 -25.40 -34.20 -29.85
N ALA A 695 -24.83 -34.76 -28.77
CA ALA A 695 -24.36 -36.16 -28.63
C ALA A 695 -24.41 -36.50 -27.12
N LYS A 696 -24.80 -37.68 -26.58
CA LYS A 696 -24.69 -39.12 -26.97
C LYS A 696 -23.25 -39.67 -26.96
N ASP A 697 -22.96 -40.90 -26.50
CA ASP A 697 -23.69 -41.82 -25.61
C ASP A 697 -22.74 -42.93 -25.10
N VAL A 698 -23.01 -43.46 -23.90
CA VAL A 698 -22.85 -44.87 -23.43
C VAL A 698 -21.86 -45.84 -24.12
N ALA A 699 -20.97 -46.50 -23.34
CA ALA A 699 -20.89 -47.99 -23.20
C ALA A 699 -19.68 -48.55 -22.38
N LYS A 700 -19.94 -49.57 -21.52
CA LYS A 700 -19.16 -50.79 -21.14
C LYS A 700 -17.63 -50.73 -20.82
N GLY A 701 -17.01 -51.69 -20.09
CA GLY A 701 -17.54 -52.82 -19.30
C GLY A 701 -16.54 -54.00 -19.13
N ASP A 702 -16.40 -54.50 -17.89
CA ASP A 702 -15.95 -55.83 -17.42
C ASP A 702 -14.49 -56.37 -17.55
N SER A 703 -14.16 -57.25 -16.57
CA SER A 703 -13.00 -58.17 -16.43
C SER A 703 -11.61 -57.53 -16.15
N ALA A 704 -10.61 -58.10 -15.48
CA ALA A 704 -10.28 -59.24 -14.58
C ALA A 704 -8.71 -59.23 -14.51
N ALA A 705 -7.90 -59.90 -13.66
CA ALA A 705 -8.02 -60.87 -12.56
C ALA A 705 -6.80 -60.67 -11.60
N ASP A 706 -6.92 -60.82 -10.26
CA ASP A 706 -6.59 -62.00 -9.41
C ASP A 706 -5.11 -62.13 -8.90
N SER A 707 -4.96 -62.76 -7.71
CA SER A 707 -3.74 -63.28 -7.03
C SER A 707 -2.78 -62.30 -6.30
N LYS A 708 -2.02 -62.70 -5.24
CA LYS A 708 -2.33 -63.48 -4.00
C LYS A 708 -1.16 -63.45 -2.97
N LYS A 709 -1.45 -63.74 -1.69
CA LYS A 709 -0.52 -64.09 -0.55
C LYS A 709 0.34 -62.92 0.02
N GLU A 710 0.37 -62.66 1.35
CA GLU A 710 0.93 -63.39 2.52
C GLU A 710 2.49 -63.36 2.58
N SER A 711 3.19 -63.19 3.72
CA SER A 711 2.82 -63.19 5.17
C SER A 711 3.52 -62.02 5.92
N GLN A 712 3.00 -61.44 7.02
CA GLN A 712 3.17 -61.86 8.45
C GLN A 712 4.59 -62.39 8.78
N ILE A 713 5.27 -61.87 9.80
CA ILE A 713 5.19 -62.23 11.25
C ILE A 713 6.10 -61.23 12.02
N GLU A 714 6.00 -60.80 13.31
CA GLU A 714 5.07 -60.72 14.47
C GLU A 714 5.78 -59.72 15.48
N ASP A 715 5.34 -59.26 16.68
CA ASP A 715 4.19 -59.51 17.57
C ASP A 715 3.97 -58.32 18.59
N LYS A 716 2.85 -58.34 19.35
CA LYS A 716 2.55 -57.89 20.75
C LYS A 716 3.11 -56.58 21.40
N GLU A 717 2.47 -55.98 22.42
CA GLU A 717 1.30 -56.39 23.23
C GLU A 717 0.36 -55.20 23.63
N GLU A 718 -0.87 -55.50 24.07
CA GLU A 718 -1.86 -54.51 24.57
C GLU A 718 -1.69 -54.23 26.09
N LEU A 719 -2.31 -53.15 26.61
CA LEU A 719 -3.48 -53.29 27.53
C LEU A 719 -4.17 -51.95 27.89
N LYS A 720 -5.29 -52.05 28.64
CA LYS A 720 -6.32 -51.02 28.85
C LYS A 720 -6.26 -50.42 30.28
N GLY A 721 -6.87 -49.26 30.51
CA GLY A 721 -7.15 -48.69 31.85
C GLY A 721 -8.34 -49.39 32.55
N PRO A 722 -9.08 -48.77 33.51
CA PRO A 722 -9.08 -47.36 33.96
C PRO A 722 -9.17 -47.18 35.51
N THR A 723 -9.89 -46.15 35.99
CA THR A 723 -10.49 -45.89 37.35
C THR A 723 -9.96 -44.68 38.14
N LYS A 724 -10.55 -44.39 39.32
CA LYS A 724 -10.66 -43.08 40.01
C LYS A 724 -10.23 -43.14 41.49
N GLU A 725 -10.41 -41.99 42.18
CA GLU A 725 -10.69 -41.83 43.63
C GLU A 725 -9.46 -41.94 44.58
N ALA A 726 -9.35 -41.20 45.69
CA ALA A 726 -10.10 -40.01 46.17
C ALA A 726 -9.39 -39.32 47.38
N ILE A 727 -9.84 -38.09 47.73
CA ILE A 727 -9.95 -37.52 49.11
C ILE A 727 -8.63 -37.26 49.88
N GLU A 728 -8.37 -36.12 50.55
CA GLU A 728 -9.14 -34.90 50.88
C GLU A 728 -8.19 -33.65 50.82
N GLN A 729 -8.30 -32.48 51.48
CA GLN A 729 -9.15 -31.98 52.58
C GLN A 729 -9.62 -30.52 52.35
N GLU A 730 -9.64 -29.64 53.37
CA GLU A 730 -10.65 -28.57 53.48
C GLU A 730 -10.20 -27.28 54.21
N LEU A 731 -11.16 -26.34 54.37
CA LEU A 731 -11.14 -25.01 55.05
C LEU A 731 -10.45 -23.88 54.25
N LYS A 732 -11.10 -22.80 53.79
CA LYS A 732 -12.11 -21.84 54.33
C LYS A 732 -11.53 -20.78 55.28
N GLU A 733 -11.75 -19.49 54.98
CA GLU A 733 -12.72 -18.65 55.70
C GLU A 733 -12.95 -17.26 55.04
N GLU A 734 -14.20 -16.79 55.09
CA GLU A 734 -14.60 -15.36 55.01
C GLU A 734 -15.22 -14.96 56.37
N PRO A 735 -15.02 -13.71 56.81
CA PRO A 735 -16.09 -12.94 57.48
C PRO A 735 -16.08 -11.44 57.05
N LYS A 736 -17.10 -10.57 57.25
CA LYS A 736 -18.50 -10.61 57.76
C LYS A 736 -19.17 -9.25 57.35
N GLU A 737 -20.43 -9.19 56.89
CA GLU A 737 -21.74 -9.04 57.60
C GLU A 737 -22.17 -7.62 58.08
N GLU A 738 -23.50 -7.48 58.27
CA GLU A 738 -24.33 -6.34 58.75
C GLU A 738 -24.66 -5.24 57.70
N SER A 739 -25.92 -4.99 57.26
CA SER A 739 -27.27 -4.77 57.86
C SER A 739 -27.55 -3.28 58.24
N LYS A 740 -28.77 -2.71 58.27
CA LYS A 740 -30.16 -3.24 58.31
C LYS A 740 -31.22 -2.13 57.99
N GLU A 741 -32.46 -2.50 57.61
CA GLU A 741 -33.72 -1.67 57.64
C GLU A 741 -33.80 -0.38 56.77
N GLU A 742 -34.97 0.22 56.44
CA GLU A 742 -36.37 0.07 56.94
C GLU A 742 -37.46 0.23 55.82
N SER A 743 -38.75 0.31 56.20
CA SER A 743 -40.02 0.22 55.40
C SER A 743 -40.35 1.47 54.51
N LYS A 744 -41.40 1.52 53.65
CA LYS A 744 -42.85 1.22 53.88
C LYS A 744 -43.75 1.14 52.61
N GLU A 745 -45.03 0.85 52.89
CA GLU A 745 -46.30 0.77 52.10
C GLU A 745 -46.58 1.93 51.11
N GLU A 746 -47.51 1.88 50.13
CA GLU A 746 -48.90 1.36 50.12
C GLU A 746 -49.34 0.54 48.88
N SER A 747 -50.57 -0.01 48.93
CA SER A 747 -51.18 -0.95 47.98
C SER A 747 -52.63 -0.60 47.57
N LYS A 748 -53.07 -1.13 46.40
CA LYS A 748 -54.42 -1.69 46.09
C LYS A 748 -54.43 -2.21 44.62
N GLU A 749 -55.00 -3.37 44.25
CA GLU A 749 -56.41 -3.86 44.32
C GLU A 749 -57.39 -2.96 43.54
N GLU A 750 -58.31 -3.43 42.68
CA GLU A 750 -58.89 -4.75 42.32
C GLU A 750 -58.99 -4.84 40.77
N THR A 751 -59.24 -5.94 40.01
CA THR A 751 -59.34 -7.43 40.10
C THR A 751 -59.32 -7.95 38.63
N GLY A 752 -59.29 -9.25 38.26
CA GLY A 752 -59.08 -10.52 38.96
C GLY A 752 -59.51 -11.75 38.13
N LYS A 753 -58.87 -12.92 38.35
CA LYS A 753 -59.22 -14.32 37.95
C LYS A 753 -59.41 -14.62 36.43
N GLU A 754 -58.64 -15.50 35.78
CA GLU A 754 -58.31 -16.94 35.96
C GLU A 754 -59.12 -17.83 35.00
N GLU A 755 -58.39 -18.63 34.19
CA GLU A 755 -58.58 -20.07 33.88
C GLU A 755 -59.95 -20.59 33.34
N ALA A 756 -60.05 -21.71 32.61
CA ALA A 756 -59.09 -22.78 32.31
C ALA A 756 -59.24 -23.33 30.86
N LYS A 757 -58.52 -24.42 30.55
CA LYS A 757 -58.71 -25.25 29.34
C LYS A 757 -60.00 -26.07 29.42
N GLU A 758 -60.51 -26.53 28.27
CA GLU A 758 -60.69 -27.98 28.01
C GLU A 758 -60.82 -28.30 26.50
N GLU A 759 -60.94 -29.58 26.16
CA GLU A 759 -60.85 -30.16 24.80
C GLU A 759 -62.19 -30.82 24.40
N SER A 760 -62.59 -30.85 23.12
CA SER A 760 -63.30 -31.99 22.48
C SER A 760 -63.66 -31.81 20.99
N GLU A 761 -63.23 -32.77 20.17
CA GLU A 761 -63.96 -33.51 19.11
C GLU A 761 -65.09 -32.86 18.26
N ASP A 762 -64.75 -32.61 16.98
CA ASP A 762 -65.26 -33.26 15.74
C ASP A 762 -66.74 -33.18 15.24
N SER A 763 -66.82 -33.18 13.90
CA SER A 763 -67.89 -33.69 13.00
C SER A 763 -69.07 -32.83 12.48
N GLU A 764 -69.20 -32.89 11.14
CA GLU A 764 -70.35 -32.69 10.22
C GLU A 764 -70.89 -31.29 9.78
N GLU A 765 -71.29 -31.26 8.49
CA GLU A 765 -71.71 -30.17 7.60
C GLU A 765 -73.28 -30.00 7.58
N PRO A 766 -73.97 -29.09 6.81
CA PRO A 766 -73.49 -28.31 5.65
C PRO A 766 -74.03 -26.85 5.42
N GLU A 767 -73.32 -26.14 4.52
CA GLU A 767 -73.81 -25.24 3.44
C GLU A 767 -74.86 -24.12 3.72
N SER A 768 -74.43 -22.85 3.62
CA SER A 768 -75.17 -21.83 2.84
C SER A 768 -74.29 -20.62 2.41
N ASP A 769 -74.37 -20.24 1.13
CA ASP A 769 -73.62 -19.15 0.47
C ASP A 769 -73.59 -17.78 1.20
N SER A 770 -72.43 -17.09 1.16
CA SER A 770 -72.35 -15.63 0.92
C SER A 770 -70.91 -15.14 0.61
N ASP A 771 -70.38 -15.42 -0.57
CA ASP A 771 -69.12 -14.83 -1.07
C ASP A 771 -69.18 -13.29 -1.11
N ASN A 772 -68.40 -12.59 -0.26
CA ASN A 772 -67.98 -11.21 -0.51
C ASN A 772 -66.70 -10.77 0.25
N GLU A 773 -65.65 -11.60 0.27
CA GLU A 773 -64.30 -11.10 0.59
C GLU A 773 -63.84 -10.15 -0.53
N SER A 774 -64.09 -8.86 -0.33
CA SER A 774 -63.74 -7.85 -1.33
C SER A 774 -62.23 -7.74 -1.52
N LEU A 775 -61.80 -7.48 -2.76
CA LEU A 775 -60.39 -7.39 -3.19
C LEU A 775 -59.58 -6.23 -2.55
N ALA A 776 -60.12 -5.56 -1.53
CA ALA A 776 -59.60 -4.36 -0.90
C ALA A 776 -58.75 -4.61 0.37
N SER A 777 -58.78 -5.82 0.95
CA SER A 777 -57.95 -6.17 2.12
C SER A 777 -56.44 -6.29 1.83
N PHE A 778 -56.03 -6.10 0.57
CA PHE A 778 -54.63 -6.17 0.11
C PHE A 778 -54.02 -4.80 -0.22
N THR A 779 -54.74 -3.70 0.01
CA THR A 779 -54.24 -2.33 -0.20
C THR A 779 -54.14 -1.59 1.12
N ASP A 780 -53.03 -1.82 1.83
CA ASP A 780 -52.12 -0.79 2.35
C ASP A 780 -51.20 -1.43 3.41
N TYR A 781 -50.05 -1.97 2.97
CA TYR A 781 -48.95 -2.27 3.89
C TYR A 781 -48.48 -0.97 4.53
N SER A 782 -48.38 -0.95 5.85
CA SER A 782 -47.84 0.18 6.58
C SER A 782 -46.38 0.44 6.20
N ASP A 783 -45.93 1.69 6.36
CA ASP A 783 -44.53 2.04 6.08
C ASP A 783 -43.54 1.17 6.85
N GLY A 784 -43.89 0.73 8.07
CA GLY A 784 -43.08 -0.17 8.89
C GLY A 784 -42.99 -1.60 8.37
N GLU A 785 -44.05 -2.16 7.75
CA GLU A 785 -44.01 -3.51 7.17
C GLU A 785 -43.14 -3.56 5.91
N LEU A 786 -43.18 -2.49 5.09
CA LEU A 786 -42.27 -2.33 3.96
C LEU A 786 -40.82 -2.20 4.43
N ASP A 787 -40.57 -1.48 5.52
CA ASP A 787 -39.22 -1.34 6.09
C ASP A 787 -38.73 -2.67 6.71
N ILE A 788 -39.61 -3.46 7.34
CA ILE A 788 -39.29 -4.83 7.79
C ILE A 788 -38.93 -5.75 6.62
N GLN A 789 -39.63 -5.66 5.48
CA GLN A 789 -39.28 -6.43 4.29
C GLN A 789 -37.94 -5.99 3.67
N ILE A 790 -37.62 -4.69 3.70
CA ILE A 790 -36.31 -4.16 3.30
C ILE A 790 -35.20 -4.69 4.21
N ASP A 791 -35.40 -4.65 5.53
CA ASP A 791 -34.49 -5.20 6.54
C ASP A 791 -34.34 -6.74 6.46
N ALA A 792 -35.32 -7.45 5.91
CA ALA A 792 -35.22 -8.89 5.64
C ALA A 792 -34.42 -9.17 4.36
N LEU A 793 -34.69 -8.43 3.28
CA LEU A 793 -33.94 -8.54 2.02
C LEU A 793 -32.45 -8.19 2.20
N GLU A 794 -32.12 -7.20 3.04
CA GLU A 794 -30.73 -6.85 3.40
C GLU A 794 -30.01 -7.93 4.24
N ARG A 795 -30.74 -8.88 4.83
CA ARG A 795 -30.17 -10.05 5.54
C ARG A 795 -29.97 -11.26 4.61
N ASP A 796 -30.88 -11.47 3.67
CA ASP A 796 -30.82 -12.59 2.71
C ASP A 796 -29.84 -12.33 1.55
N ASP A 797 -29.70 -11.08 1.10
CA ASP A 797 -28.63 -10.64 0.18
C ASP A 797 -27.96 -9.34 0.69
N PRO A 798 -26.83 -9.45 1.41
CA PRO A 798 -26.07 -8.28 1.88
C PRO A 798 -25.58 -7.33 0.78
N ASN A 799 -25.49 -7.79 -0.47
CA ASN A 799 -25.02 -6.97 -1.59
C ASN A 799 -26.15 -6.14 -2.22
N MET A 800 -27.43 -6.41 -1.90
CA MET A 800 -28.59 -5.70 -2.45
C MET A 800 -28.54 -4.18 -2.23
N PHE A 801 -27.84 -3.73 -1.18
CA PHE A 801 -27.61 -2.30 -0.90
C PHE A 801 -26.18 -1.83 -1.20
N ASP A 802 -25.26 -2.72 -1.58
CA ASP A 802 -23.91 -2.34 -2.04
C ASP A 802 -23.85 -2.11 -3.55
N SER A 803 -24.72 -2.75 -4.34
CA SER A 803 -24.77 -2.67 -5.81
C SER A 803 -24.95 -1.25 -6.38
N SER A 804 -23.86 -0.52 -6.51
CA SER A 804 -23.75 0.78 -7.20
C SER A 804 -22.28 1.09 -7.52
N ALA A 805 -21.65 0.28 -8.36
CA ALA A 805 -20.27 0.48 -8.83
C ALA A 805 -19.95 -0.20 -10.19
N GLU A 806 -20.74 -1.18 -10.62
CA GLU A 806 -20.61 -1.84 -11.93
C GLU A 806 -21.88 -1.59 -12.77
N GLU A 807 -21.89 -0.46 -13.48
CA GLU A 807 -22.62 -0.38 -14.75
C GLU A 807 -21.83 -1.21 -15.76
N GLU A 808 -22.48 -2.19 -16.40
CA GLU A 808 -21.88 -3.03 -17.46
C GLU A 808 -21.71 -2.25 -18.78
N ASP A 809 -20.92 -1.18 -18.75
CA ASP A 809 -20.25 -0.69 -19.97
C ASP A 809 -19.31 -1.82 -20.43
N SER A 810 -19.64 -2.47 -21.54
CA SER A 810 -18.98 -3.69 -22.00
C SER A 810 -17.54 -3.42 -22.47
N ASP A 811 -16.58 -3.57 -21.56
CA ASP A 811 -15.19 -3.11 -21.65
C ASP A 811 -14.30 -3.87 -22.68
N GLU A 812 -14.89 -4.69 -23.56
CA GLU A 812 -14.15 -5.50 -24.55
C GLU A 812 -13.47 -4.67 -25.66
N GLU A 813 -13.91 -3.42 -25.92
CA GLU A 813 -13.23 -2.53 -26.88
C GLU A 813 -11.96 -1.84 -26.32
N ASN A 814 -11.80 -1.71 -24.99
CA ASN A 814 -10.73 -0.89 -24.38
C ASN A 814 -9.38 -1.62 -24.22
N GLY A 815 -9.13 -2.64 -25.04
CA GLY A 815 -8.17 -3.73 -24.82
C GLY A 815 -6.67 -3.41 -24.71
N LEU A 816 -6.24 -2.13 -24.81
CA LEU A 816 -4.87 -1.70 -24.48
C LEU A 816 -4.80 -0.86 -23.20
N PHE A 817 -5.62 0.18 -23.07
CA PHE A 817 -5.46 1.19 -22.00
C PHE A 817 -6.11 0.80 -20.67
N ALA A 818 -7.22 0.06 -20.68
CA ALA A 818 -7.88 -0.40 -19.44
C ALA A 818 -7.02 -1.37 -18.59
N LYS A 819 -5.92 -1.90 -19.15
CA LYS A 819 -5.03 -2.85 -18.47
C LYS A 819 -4.04 -2.22 -17.50
N ASP A 820 -3.74 -0.93 -17.62
CA ASP A 820 -2.64 -0.28 -16.89
C ASP A 820 -2.82 1.25 -16.70
N PRO A 821 -3.90 1.68 -16.02
CA PRO A 821 -4.22 3.10 -15.82
C PRO A 821 -3.26 3.80 -14.84
N TRP A 822 -3.16 5.12 -14.97
CA TRP A 822 -2.45 5.98 -14.04
C TRP A 822 -3.08 5.90 -12.64
N ASN A 823 -2.30 5.45 -11.67
CA ASN A 823 -2.69 5.20 -10.28
C ASN A 823 -1.61 5.64 -9.28
N ALA A 824 -0.86 6.69 -9.63
CA ALA A 824 0.25 7.20 -8.84
C ALA A 824 -0.22 7.69 -7.45
N VAL A 825 0.36 7.13 -6.39
CA VAL A 825 0.03 7.45 -5.00
C VAL A 825 1.30 7.51 -4.18
N ALA A 826 1.50 8.64 -3.49
CA ALA A 826 2.67 8.92 -2.66
C ALA A 826 2.29 8.96 -1.17
N VAL A 827 3.22 8.55 -0.30
CA VAL A 827 3.11 8.76 1.15
C VAL A 827 4.03 9.91 1.50
N VAL A 828 3.48 10.99 2.06
CA VAL A 828 4.20 12.24 2.34
C VAL A 828 4.03 12.63 3.80
N GLY A 829 5.14 12.98 4.44
CA GLY A 829 5.21 13.54 5.78
C GLY A 829 5.61 15.01 5.73
N LEU A 830 4.94 15.84 6.54
CA LEU A 830 5.41 17.18 6.87
C LEU A 830 6.12 17.12 8.23
N ARG A 831 7.36 17.60 8.29
CA ARG A 831 8.11 17.87 9.52
C ARG A 831 8.29 19.38 9.65
N VAL A 832 8.02 19.93 10.83
CA VAL A 832 8.25 21.34 11.15
C VAL A 832 9.14 21.42 12.39
N TYR A 833 10.35 21.94 12.22
CA TYR A 833 11.30 22.18 13.29
C TYR A 833 11.22 23.65 13.72
N HIS A 834 11.16 23.93 15.02
CA HIS A 834 11.16 25.30 15.57
C HIS A 834 12.08 25.41 16.80
N LYS A 835 12.71 26.56 17.01
CA LYS A 835 13.48 26.83 18.24
C LYS A 835 12.56 27.23 19.39
N THR A 836 12.72 26.61 20.55
CA THR A 836 11.96 26.96 21.76
C THR A 836 12.45 28.29 22.30
N THR A 837 11.60 29.34 22.31
CA THR A 837 11.95 30.62 23.00
C THR A 837 11.29 30.78 24.37
N ALA A 838 10.18 30.07 24.63
CA ALA A 838 9.55 29.98 25.95
C ALA A 838 9.01 28.56 26.23
N PRO A 839 8.92 28.13 27.52
CA PRO A 839 8.26 26.88 27.87
C PRO A 839 6.76 26.93 27.53
N GLY A 840 6.31 26.00 26.69
CA GLY A 840 4.93 25.94 26.21
C GLY A 840 4.76 26.36 24.74
N ASP A 841 5.82 26.76 24.04
CA ASP A 841 5.79 26.93 22.58
C ASP A 841 5.58 25.58 21.87
N THR A 842 4.51 25.48 21.06
CA THR A 842 4.09 24.22 20.42
C THR A 842 3.54 24.46 19.03
N VAL A 843 4.05 23.71 18.03
CA VAL A 843 3.50 23.73 16.67
C VAL A 843 2.49 22.60 16.51
N THR A 844 1.20 22.96 16.40
CA THR A 844 0.13 22.02 16.05
C THR A 844 0.11 21.79 14.54
N LEU A 845 -0.12 20.55 14.11
CA LEU A 845 -0.16 20.13 12.71
C LEU A 845 -1.51 19.50 12.36
N GLY A 846 -1.99 19.77 11.16
CA GLY A 846 -3.18 19.16 10.55
C GLY A 846 -2.96 18.77 9.10
N VAL A 847 -3.86 17.95 8.58
CA VAL A 847 -4.06 17.70 7.15
C VAL A 847 -5.45 18.20 6.83
N VAL A 848 -5.58 19.08 5.84
CA VAL A 848 -6.86 19.57 5.34
C VAL A 848 -7.14 18.87 4.01
N ARG A 849 -8.28 18.20 3.92
CA ARG A 849 -8.73 17.49 2.72
C ARG A 849 -9.96 18.20 2.14
N PRO A 850 -10.15 18.20 0.81
CA PRO A 850 -11.45 18.47 0.22
C PRO A 850 -12.47 17.49 0.79
N ASN A 851 -13.71 17.95 1.00
CA ASN A 851 -14.74 17.10 1.57
C ASN A 851 -15.65 16.57 0.44
N PRO A 852 -15.44 15.32 -0.05
CA PRO A 852 -16.19 14.77 -1.19
C PRO A 852 -17.67 14.49 -0.86
N TYR A 853 -18.06 14.66 0.40
CA TYR A 853 -19.40 14.39 0.93
C TYR A 853 -20.26 15.65 1.06
N VAL A 854 -19.70 16.84 0.79
CA VAL A 854 -20.46 18.09 0.70
C VAL A 854 -20.99 18.22 -0.74
N GLU A 855 -22.21 17.75 -0.96
CA GLU A 855 -23.02 18.12 -2.12
C GLU A 855 -23.10 19.67 -2.17
N THR A 856 -22.37 20.32 -3.09
CA THR A 856 -22.46 21.77 -3.29
C THR A 856 -23.88 22.10 -3.75
N SER A 857 -24.61 22.81 -2.89
CA SER A 857 -26.05 23.11 -2.96
C SER A 857 -26.73 22.79 -4.30
N GLU A 858 -27.57 21.75 -4.30
CA GLU A 858 -28.52 21.46 -5.38
C GLU A 858 -29.44 22.68 -5.58
N SER A 859 -29.17 23.46 -6.64
CA SER A 859 -30.04 24.54 -7.12
C SER A 859 -30.23 24.40 -8.62
N ASP A 860 -31.49 24.41 -9.05
CA ASP A 860 -31.96 24.62 -10.42
C ASP A 860 -31.84 23.44 -11.43
N GLU A 861 -32.44 22.28 -11.11
CA GLU A 861 -32.93 21.31 -12.11
C GLU A 861 -34.47 21.08 -12.05
N GLU A 862 -35.26 22.16 -12.00
CA GLU A 862 -36.66 22.16 -12.52
C GLU A 862 -36.91 23.43 -13.35
N GLY A 863 -36.45 23.44 -14.61
CA GLY A 863 -36.56 24.59 -15.51
C GLY A 863 -36.68 24.20 -16.98
N THR A 864 -37.85 24.42 -17.58
CA THR A 864 -38.15 23.99 -18.95
C THR A 864 -37.41 24.79 -20.04
N GLY A 865 -36.58 24.10 -20.83
CA GLY A 865 -36.53 24.26 -22.28
C GLY A 865 -35.87 25.51 -22.89
N GLY A 866 -34.68 25.30 -23.49
CA GLY A 866 -34.32 25.95 -24.75
C GLY A 866 -33.82 27.40 -24.70
N GLY A 867 -32.61 27.61 -24.16
CA GLY A 867 -31.87 28.85 -24.32
C GLY A 867 -30.37 28.63 -24.12
N GLY A 868 -29.55 29.02 -25.09
CA GLY A 868 -28.09 28.95 -24.96
C GLY A 868 -27.57 30.08 -24.07
N VAL A 869 -27.08 29.74 -22.87
CA VAL A 869 -26.40 30.66 -21.95
C VAL A 869 -25.09 30.00 -21.52
N GLU A 870 -24.00 30.75 -21.55
CA GLU A 870 -22.68 30.26 -21.17
C GLU A 870 -22.62 30.00 -19.66
N GLY A 871 -22.65 28.73 -19.27
CA GLY A 871 -22.46 28.33 -17.88
C GLY A 871 -21.06 28.70 -17.41
N LYS A 872 -20.95 29.74 -16.57
CA LYS A 872 -19.74 30.02 -15.79
C LYS A 872 -19.51 28.94 -14.74
N GLY A 873 -19.04 27.77 -15.19
CA GLY A 873 -18.38 26.84 -14.29
C GLY A 873 -17.21 27.56 -13.61
N LYS A 874 -17.03 27.34 -12.31
CA LYS A 874 -15.72 27.53 -11.68
C LYS A 874 -14.80 26.51 -12.33
N GLY A 875 -14.11 26.91 -13.39
CA GLY A 875 -13.16 26.03 -14.06
C GLY A 875 -12.13 25.53 -13.07
N SER A 876 -11.77 24.26 -13.18
CA SER A 876 -10.44 23.80 -12.77
C SER A 876 -9.43 24.63 -13.57
N VAL A 877 -8.94 25.72 -12.97
CA VAL A 877 -7.89 26.55 -13.57
C VAL A 877 -6.66 25.66 -13.59
N LEU A 878 -6.36 25.12 -14.78
CA LEU A 878 -5.20 24.26 -15.00
C LEU A 878 -3.95 25.02 -14.54
N ASP A 879 -3.32 24.57 -13.45
CA ASP A 879 -2.19 25.26 -12.78
C ASP A 879 -0.87 25.01 -13.53
N VAL A 880 -0.91 25.40 -14.81
CA VAL A 880 0.23 25.51 -15.70
C VAL A 880 1.06 26.69 -15.19
N ASP A 881 2.31 26.40 -14.84
CA ASP A 881 3.44 27.30 -14.51
C ASP A 881 3.11 28.80 -14.35
N ASP A 882 3.35 29.35 -13.15
CA ASP A 882 2.74 30.59 -12.60
C ASP A 882 2.63 31.79 -13.55
N SER A 883 3.56 31.91 -14.49
CA SER A 883 3.49 32.82 -15.64
C SER A 883 2.10 32.85 -16.33
N ALA A 884 1.41 31.71 -16.43
CA ALA A 884 0.05 31.63 -16.98
C ALA A 884 -1.02 31.97 -15.94
N MET A 885 -0.82 31.60 -14.67
CA MET A 885 -1.73 31.95 -13.57
C MET A 885 -1.79 33.48 -13.39
N ASP A 886 -0.64 34.16 -13.39
CA ASP A 886 -0.48 35.62 -13.43
C ASP A 886 -1.14 36.26 -14.66
N ALA A 887 -1.11 35.59 -15.82
CA ALA A 887 -1.79 36.03 -17.03
C ALA A 887 -3.32 35.90 -16.95
N THR A 888 -3.83 34.92 -16.19
CA THR A 888 -5.27 34.72 -15.95
C THR A 888 -5.88 35.54 -14.83
N LEU A 889 -5.07 36.19 -13.97
CA LEU A 889 -5.58 37.09 -12.92
C LEU A 889 -6.46 38.20 -13.54
N GLU A 890 -7.69 38.37 -13.05
CA GLU A 890 -8.54 39.52 -13.39
C GLU A 890 -8.29 40.72 -12.43
N GLY A 891 -8.75 41.92 -12.78
CA GLY A 891 -8.60 43.14 -11.96
C GLY A 891 -7.49 44.11 -12.40
N GLU A 892 -7.30 45.19 -11.62
CA GLU A 892 -6.32 46.24 -11.96
C GLU A 892 -4.86 45.81 -11.75
N LEU A 893 -3.93 46.43 -12.48
CA LEU A 893 -2.49 46.10 -12.42
C LEU A 893 -1.87 46.30 -11.03
N LYS A 894 -2.46 47.15 -10.17
CA LYS A 894 -2.10 47.27 -8.75
C LYS A 894 -2.61 46.09 -7.92
N GLU A 895 -3.86 45.68 -8.12
CA GLU A 895 -4.46 44.54 -7.44
C GLU A 895 -3.74 43.22 -7.77
N LYS A 896 -3.44 42.98 -9.05
CA LYS A 896 -2.67 41.80 -9.48
C LYS A 896 -1.32 41.74 -8.77
N LYS A 897 -0.60 42.87 -8.70
CA LYS A 897 0.66 42.98 -7.93
C LYS A 897 0.47 42.72 -6.44
N GLU A 898 -0.61 43.19 -5.82
CA GLU A 898 -0.89 42.95 -4.39
C GLU A 898 -1.27 41.49 -4.09
N VAL A 899 -1.85 40.76 -5.05
CA VAL A 899 -2.07 39.31 -4.97
C VAL A 899 -0.76 38.54 -5.15
N ILE A 900 0.03 38.85 -6.19
CA ILE A 900 1.33 38.22 -6.47
C ILE A 900 2.32 38.41 -5.32
N MET A 901 2.36 39.60 -4.71
CA MET A 901 3.27 39.95 -3.62
C MET A 901 2.80 39.47 -2.23
N GLY A 902 1.71 38.73 -2.10
CA GLY A 902 1.24 38.22 -0.81
C GLY A 902 0.60 39.27 0.12
N LEU A 903 0.14 40.40 -0.42
CA LEU A 903 -0.30 41.57 0.37
C LEU A 903 -1.82 41.70 0.53
N ARG A 904 -2.60 41.05 -0.35
CA ARG A 904 -4.06 41.10 -0.31
C ARG A 904 -4.62 40.00 0.61
N LYS A 905 -5.44 40.35 1.60
CA LYS A 905 -6.25 39.35 2.32
C LYS A 905 -7.30 38.76 1.38
N THR A 906 -7.57 37.45 1.48
CA THR A 906 -8.70 36.86 0.77
C THR A 906 -10.01 37.41 1.33
N PRO A 907 -11.07 37.58 0.50
CA PRO A 907 -12.43 37.64 1.00
C PRO A 907 -12.73 36.38 1.84
N ALA A 908 -13.50 36.54 2.91
CA ALA A 908 -13.96 35.45 3.77
C ALA A 908 -15.29 34.86 3.27
#